data_AF-A0A936ZNS1-F1
#
_entry.id   AF-A0A936ZNS1-F1
#
_cell.length_a   1.000
_cell.length_b   1.000
_cell.length_c   1.000
_cell.angle_alpha   90.00
_cell.angle_beta   90.00
_cell.angle_gamma   90.00
#
_symmetry.space_group_name_H-M   'P 1'
#
loop_
_entity.id
_entity.type
_entity.pdbx_description
1 polymer ?
#
loop_
_entity_poly.entity_id
_entity_poly.type
_entity_poly.pdbx_seq_one_letter_code
_entity_poly.pdbx_strand_id
1 'polypeptide(L)'
;MDAADVDGDSLRYQWRVTGGTIENRNARETVWTLPEGPGLHFAYVLVSDGKGGYVEQQYAASSDAIGGEGRAPQPVSHVPPPVTEIAGAPRRLRFHASGDTNFAPPGGGAAVRRMVYLPDVQVQVVSGAEVVFSGASDLSGEVSLPKLRAGESYQVRCATNQGAVLELCGRFTLEQDAKAAVVTLESPTRDARNGARNLRLHGHVALADGGVCGTENEFLGIQSAATVQLLAVDGTSLAPPVRVNRFGDYAIDAAVAVTARLKLRVQCESYATTLDLPPPASPVLGYVSSSPVELSHQIPNSRPRTVKMLASGPDGNVRGEMLQLEFEGDQSKALPQPDHFLTYKGKDTRRSACMYYRSFGAAGDCDDQGRMVRPISFEDWKRQHKFKPYAGTNTEYRADFINRMDLNLVRRMVATENAPDSIAFYVCNHPGPDGSTQAEVDRVIEAGLRDEKRVACVAMEWTTTPGVNAGLPFTKFLTFAPDGSLLPSINLDGRGEKFMPGACVACHGGTQYNGRFPDKGNPSPYLGARFLPFDTGNFRFGSSPRLTEQAQSEAIFELNRLVRATEPSTSKSPSTATTRLIDGWYAHGGKTLDKSYVPPNWRVDETQAHAGAGKFYREVIGSSCRTCHTALGDNFDWDFIGPLGLRTQAEPYVCGGTPDVARNATMPNALVTMNRVAERTRTDPTLAALMRNFLGCDSPRPDPAYPKR
;
A
#
# COMPACT_ATOMS: atom_id res chain seq x y z
N MET A 1 17.57 -20.05 10.27
CA MET A 1 17.67 -18.58 10.28
C MET A 1 18.63 -18.17 11.38
N ASP A 2 19.56 -17.28 11.09
CA ASP A 2 20.43 -16.66 12.07
C ASP A 2 20.04 -15.18 12.24
N ALA A 3 19.69 -14.82 13.48
CA ALA A 3 19.27 -13.49 13.87
C ALA A 3 19.97 -13.16 15.19
N ALA A 4 20.28 -11.89 15.38
CA ALA A 4 20.96 -11.39 16.56
C ALA A 4 20.13 -10.30 17.21
N ASP A 5 20.14 -10.32 18.54
CA ASP A 5 19.62 -9.25 19.36
C ASP A 5 20.80 -8.54 20.06
N VAL A 6 20.82 -7.21 19.99
CA VAL A 6 21.91 -6.40 20.57
C VAL A 6 21.76 -6.26 22.07
N ASP A 7 20.55 -6.37 22.59
CA ASP A 7 20.21 -6.24 24.01
C ASP A 7 20.29 -7.59 24.76
N GLY A 8 20.53 -8.69 24.03
CA GLY A 8 20.74 -10.04 24.56
C GLY A 8 19.44 -10.83 24.79
N ASP A 9 18.34 -10.40 24.17
CA ASP A 9 17.02 -10.98 24.38
C ASP A 9 16.78 -12.30 23.63
N SER A 10 15.89 -13.11 24.20
CA SER A 10 15.53 -14.41 23.63
C SER A 10 14.61 -14.26 22.43
N LEU A 11 15.06 -14.76 21.28
CA LEU A 11 14.35 -14.64 20.01
C LEU A 11 13.28 -15.72 19.82
N ARG A 12 12.13 -15.30 19.26
CA ARG A 12 11.03 -16.16 18.82
C ARG A 12 10.81 -16.01 17.32
N TYR A 13 10.43 -17.08 16.65
CA TYR A 13 10.31 -17.14 15.20
C TYR A 13 8.86 -17.44 14.81
N GLN A 14 8.40 -16.90 13.68
CA GLN A 14 7.16 -17.31 13.04
C GLN A 14 7.35 -17.42 11.52
N TRP A 15 7.20 -18.62 10.99
CA TRP A 15 7.37 -18.93 9.57
C TRP A 15 6.06 -18.98 8.80
N ARG A 16 6.09 -18.47 7.57
CA ARG A 16 5.01 -18.63 6.59
C ARG A 16 5.57 -18.68 5.17
N VAL A 17 4.88 -19.35 4.26
CA VAL A 17 5.30 -19.51 2.85
C VAL A 17 4.18 -19.14 1.89
N THR A 18 4.52 -18.72 0.67
CA THR A 18 3.56 -18.49 -0.42
C THR A 18 3.14 -19.78 -1.11
N GLY A 19 3.99 -20.81 -1.05
CA GLY A 19 3.74 -22.13 -1.64
C GLY A 19 4.39 -23.25 -0.83
N GLY A 20 3.81 -24.45 -0.92
CA GLY A 20 4.29 -25.62 -0.20
C GLY A 20 3.92 -25.62 1.29
N THR A 21 4.73 -26.29 2.12
CA THR A 21 4.44 -26.45 3.56
C THR A 21 5.67 -26.26 4.44
N ILE A 22 5.44 -25.81 5.68
CA ILE A 22 6.46 -25.64 6.72
C ILE A 22 6.09 -26.54 7.90
N GLU A 23 7.05 -27.35 8.36
CA GLU A 23 6.84 -28.29 9.46
C GLU A 23 6.69 -27.60 10.82
N ASN A 24 7.74 -26.90 11.28
CA ASN A 24 7.71 -26.17 12.55
C ASN A 24 7.74 -24.66 12.31
N ARG A 25 6.61 -24.00 12.55
CA ARG A 25 6.48 -22.56 12.31
C ARG A 25 7.16 -21.70 13.37
N ASN A 26 7.54 -22.25 14.51
CA ASN A 26 7.98 -21.47 15.67
C ASN A 26 9.47 -21.65 16.01
N ALA A 27 10.20 -22.44 15.24
CA ALA A 27 11.61 -22.75 15.49
C ALA A 27 12.57 -21.83 14.72
N ARG A 28 13.80 -21.68 15.22
CA ARG A 28 14.91 -20.99 14.53
C ARG A 28 15.23 -21.60 13.16
N GLU A 29 15.06 -22.92 13.07
CA GLU A 29 15.27 -23.73 11.87
C GLU A 29 14.02 -24.55 11.61
N THR A 30 13.69 -24.76 10.34
CA THR A 30 12.49 -25.49 9.92
C THR A 30 12.71 -26.13 8.56
N VAL A 31 11.87 -27.09 8.21
CA VAL A 31 11.87 -27.75 6.90
C VAL A 31 10.78 -27.12 6.04
N TRP A 32 11.17 -26.67 4.85
CA TRP A 32 10.25 -26.17 3.82
C TRP A 32 10.16 -27.19 2.69
N THR A 33 8.97 -27.77 2.52
CA THR A 33 8.66 -28.58 1.34
C THR A 33 8.09 -27.65 0.27
N LEU A 34 8.85 -27.44 -0.81
CA LEU A 34 8.41 -26.67 -1.98
C LEU A 34 7.23 -27.35 -2.68
N PRO A 35 6.33 -26.59 -3.32
CA PRO A 35 5.24 -27.17 -4.10
C PRO A 35 5.77 -27.86 -5.37
N GLU A 36 4.94 -28.73 -5.95
CA GLU A 36 5.20 -29.34 -7.26
C GLU A 36 5.11 -28.32 -8.39
N GLY A 37 5.90 -28.51 -9.45
CA GLY A 37 5.93 -27.66 -10.63
C GLY A 37 6.93 -26.50 -10.54
N PRO A 38 7.28 -25.88 -11.68
CA PRO A 38 8.27 -24.80 -11.75
C PRO A 38 7.70 -23.49 -11.20
N GLY A 39 8.58 -22.61 -10.72
CA GLY A 39 8.22 -21.33 -10.12
C GLY A 39 9.17 -20.85 -9.04
N LEU A 40 9.10 -19.56 -8.74
CA LEU A 40 9.77 -18.93 -7.61
C LEU A 40 8.80 -18.81 -6.44
N HIS A 41 9.21 -19.32 -5.29
CA HIS A 41 8.42 -19.33 -4.06
C HIS A 41 9.16 -18.58 -2.96
N PHE A 42 8.42 -18.10 -1.95
CA PHE A 42 8.95 -17.28 -0.89
C PHE A 42 8.61 -17.86 0.48
N ALA A 43 9.63 -17.94 1.34
CA ALA A 43 9.49 -18.14 2.77
C ALA A 43 9.71 -16.81 3.49
N TYR A 44 8.83 -16.53 4.46
CA TYR A 44 8.83 -15.38 5.33
C TYR A 44 9.08 -15.86 6.75
N VAL A 45 9.96 -15.18 7.47
CA VAL A 45 10.14 -15.36 8.91
C VAL A 45 10.04 -14.02 9.61
N LEU A 46 9.17 -13.94 10.60
CA LEU A 46 9.14 -12.84 11.56
C LEU A 46 9.86 -13.27 12.83
N VAL A 47 10.82 -12.46 13.27
CA VAL A 47 11.58 -12.67 14.50
C VAL A 47 11.21 -11.59 15.50
N SER A 48 10.86 -12.00 16.73
CA SER A 48 10.53 -11.13 17.85
C SER A 48 11.49 -11.36 19.01
N ASP A 49 11.85 -10.29 19.71
CA ASP A 49 12.63 -10.34 20.97
C ASP A 49 11.74 -10.48 22.23
N GLY A 50 10.40 -10.39 22.10
CA GLY A 50 9.46 -10.41 23.22
C GLY A 50 9.42 -9.12 24.06
N LYS A 51 10.13 -8.07 23.63
CA LYS A 51 10.14 -6.71 24.20
C LYS A 51 9.76 -5.66 23.14
N GLY A 52 8.97 -6.08 22.15
CA GLY A 52 8.41 -5.23 21.11
C GLY A 52 9.29 -4.98 19.90
N GLY A 53 10.51 -5.50 19.85
CA GLY A 53 11.33 -5.46 18.64
C GLY A 53 10.96 -6.59 17.70
N TYR A 54 10.82 -6.24 16.41
CA TYR A 54 10.49 -7.18 15.33
C TYR A 54 11.37 -6.95 14.10
N VAL A 55 11.74 -8.05 13.43
CA VAL A 55 12.31 -8.04 12.09
C VAL A 55 11.69 -9.12 11.22
N GLU A 56 11.30 -8.77 9.99
CA GLU A 56 10.87 -9.72 8.98
C GLU A 56 12.03 -9.98 8.01
N GLN A 57 12.23 -11.24 7.61
CA GLN A 57 13.12 -11.61 6.52
C GLN A 57 12.42 -12.51 5.52
N GLN A 58 12.82 -12.37 4.25
CA GLN A 58 12.36 -13.18 3.14
C GLN A 58 13.49 -14.01 2.52
N TYR A 59 13.10 -15.14 1.96
CA TYR A 59 13.98 -16.05 1.25
C TYR A 59 13.26 -16.63 0.04
N ALA A 60 13.88 -16.50 -1.12
CA ALA A 60 13.33 -16.96 -2.39
C ALA A 60 13.99 -18.27 -2.80
N ALA A 61 13.20 -19.27 -3.16
CA ALA A 61 13.69 -20.54 -3.70
C ALA A 61 12.90 -20.92 -4.95
N SER A 62 13.61 -21.36 -5.99
CA SER A 62 13.00 -21.84 -7.23
C SER A 62 12.79 -23.35 -7.17
N SER A 63 11.62 -23.80 -7.62
CA SER A 63 11.29 -25.20 -7.86
C SER A 63 11.47 -25.62 -9.32
N ASP A 64 12.06 -24.79 -10.19
CA ASP A 64 12.20 -25.08 -11.63
C ASP A 64 12.96 -26.37 -11.92
N ALA A 65 13.92 -26.73 -11.06
CA ALA A 65 14.70 -27.96 -11.16
C ALA A 65 14.00 -29.19 -10.55
N ILE A 66 12.91 -28.99 -9.80
CA ILE A 66 12.13 -30.04 -9.16
C ILE A 66 11.11 -30.51 -10.20
N GLY A 67 11.49 -31.50 -11.00
CA GLY A 67 10.63 -32.05 -12.05
C GLY A 67 9.28 -32.55 -11.52
N GLY A 68 8.21 -32.25 -12.27
CA GLY A 68 6.84 -32.64 -11.97
C GLY A 68 5.87 -31.68 -12.66
N GLU A 69 4.89 -32.21 -13.39
CA GLU A 69 3.79 -31.38 -13.89
C GLU A 69 2.89 -31.05 -12.70
N GLY A 70 2.80 -29.77 -12.33
CA GLY A 70 1.82 -29.32 -11.35
C GLY A 70 0.43 -29.79 -11.77
N ARG A 71 -0.32 -30.43 -10.87
CA ARG A 71 -1.61 -30.99 -11.20
C ARG A 71 -2.57 -29.88 -11.62
N ALA A 72 -2.96 -29.85 -12.89
CA ALA A 72 -4.00 -28.95 -13.36
C ALA A 72 -5.31 -29.23 -12.59
N PRO A 73 -5.86 -28.25 -11.85
CA PRO A 73 -7.12 -28.43 -11.16
C PRO A 73 -8.24 -28.68 -12.18
N GLN A 74 -9.29 -29.36 -11.73
CA GLN A 74 -10.49 -29.54 -12.56
C GLN A 74 -11.10 -28.17 -12.88
N PRO A 75 -11.55 -27.94 -14.12
CA PRO A 75 -12.11 -26.65 -14.49
C PRO A 75 -13.31 -26.28 -13.62
N VAL A 76 -13.33 -25.05 -13.13
CA VAL A 76 -14.46 -24.51 -12.36
C VAL A 76 -14.90 -23.17 -12.93
N SER A 77 -16.19 -22.88 -12.77
CA SER A 77 -16.79 -21.59 -13.08
C SER A 77 -17.88 -21.31 -12.05
N HIS A 78 -18.03 -20.04 -11.67
CA HIS A 78 -19.02 -19.63 -10.68
C HIS A 78 -19.82 -18.45 -11.22
N VAL A 79 -21.09 -18.40 -10.83
CA VAL A 79 -21.93 -17.23 -11.10
C VAL A 79 -21.72 -16.23 -9.96
N PRO A 80 -21.36 -14.96 -10.25
CA PRO A 80 -21.24 -13.94 -9.22
C PRO A 80 -22.52 -13.79 -8.40
N PRO A 81 -22.44 -13.53 -7.09
CA PRO A 81 -23.63 -13.26 -6.30
C PRO A 81 -24.32 -11.95 -6.77
N PRO A 82 -25.65 -11.84 -6.67
CA PRO A 82 -26.34 -10.59 -7.00
C PRO A 82 -25.82 -9.43 -6.14
N VAL A 83 -25.47 -8.32 -6.81
CA VAL A 83 -25.03 -7.06 -6.20
C VAL A 83 -26.18 -6.06 -6.23
N THR A 84 -26.44 -5.40 -5.11
CA THR A 84 -27.28 -4.20 -5.10
C THR A 84 -26.39 -2.99 -5.28
N GLU A 85 -26.24 -2.55 -6.53
CA GLU A 85 -25.43 -1.39 -6.85
C GLU A 85 -26.14 -0.10 -6.41
N ILE A 86 -25.42 0.78 -5.74
CA ILE A 86 -25.91 2.12 -5.38
C ILE A 86 -25.02 3.18 -6.01
N ALA A 87 -25.62 4.29 -6.46
CA ALA A 87 -24.88 5.49 -6.80
C ALA A 87 -24.23 6.04 -5.52
N GLY A 88 -22.91 6.09 -5.46
CA GLY A 88 -22.20 6.25 -4.19
C GLY A 88 -20.72 5.96 -4.27
N ALA A 89 -20.02 6.02 -3.14
CA ALA A 89 -18.61 5.67 -3.02
C ALA A 89 -18.26 5.24 -1.59
N PRO A 90 -17.18 4.45 -1.39
CA PRO A 90 -16.66 4.21 -0.06
C PRO A 90 -16.01 5.48 0.52
N ARG A 91 -15.86 5.50 1.84
CA ARG A 91 -15.20 6.58 2.59
C ARG A 91 -14.24 5.98 3.60
N ARG A 92 -13.11 6.62 3.81
CA ARG A 92 -12.17 6.27 4.87
C ARG A 92 -12.19 7.38 5.90
N LEU A 93 -12.55 7.08 7.13
CA LEU A 93 -12.49 8.04 8.22
C LEU A 93 -11.13 7.90 8.91
N ARG A 94 -10.48 9.02 9.23
CA ARG A 94 -9.24 9.03 10.02
C ARG A 94 -9.43 9.91 11.24
N PHE A 95 -9.21 9.34 12.42
CA PHE A 95 -9.45 10.02 13.70
C PHE A 95 -8.13 10.46 14.32
N HIS A 96 -8.11 11.70 14.83
CA HIS A 96 -6.96 12.24 15.55
C HIS A 96 -7.38 12.97 16.82
N ALA A 97 -6.44 13.09 17.76
CA ALA A 97 -6.61 13.82 19.01
C ALA A 97 -6.92 15.30 18.74
N SER A 98 -7.84 15.87 19.51
CA SER A 98 -8.17 17.30 19.41
C SER A 98 -7.11 18.18 20.07
N GLY A 99 -6.93 19.40 19.55
CA GLY A 99 -6.03 20.40 20.12
C GLY A 99 -4.58 20.29 19.60
N ASP A 100 -3.71 21.13 20.14
CA ASP A 100 -2.31 21.22 19.70
C ASP A 100 -1.44 20.20 20.44
N THR A 101 -1.00 19.18 19.71
CA THR A 101 -0.08 18.14 20.15
C THR A 101 1.33 18.51 19.70
N ASN A 102 2.12 19.05 20.63
CA ASN A 102 3.49 19.46 20.41
C ASN A 102 4.45 18.46 21.08
N PHE A 103 5.45 18.00 20.34
CA PHE A 103 6.43 17.02 20.80
C PHE A 103 7.81 17.67 20.93
N ALA A 104 8.45 17.46 22.08
CA ALA A 104 9.84 17.84 22.27
C ALA A 104 10.76 16.80 21.59
N PRO A 105 11.64 17.20 20.65
CA PRO A 105 12.55 16.25 20.01
C PRO A 105 13.50 15.61 21.03
N PRO A 106 13.85 14.30 20.90
CA PRO A 106 14.73 13.61 21.85
C PRO A 106 16.13 14.24 22.02
N GLY A 107 16.63 14.96 21.00
CA GLY A 107 17.92 15.65 21.03
C GLY A 107 17.88 17.09 21.58
N GLY A 108 16.72 17.53 22.09
CA GLY A 108 16.46 18.92 22.43
C GLY A 108 16.09 19.77 21.20
N GLY A 109 15.48 20.93 21.44
CA GLY A 109 15.01 21.84 20.39
C GLY A 109 13.62 22.40 20.68
N ALA A 110 13.09 23.18 19.74
CA ALA A 110 11.72 23.69 19.83
C ALA A 110 10.74 22.53 19.65
N ALA A 111 9.69 22.51 20.48
CA ALA A 111 8.63 21.54 20.31
C ALA A 111 7.92 21.73 18.95
N VAL A 112 7.64 20.63 18.28
CA VAL A 112 7.02 20.63 16.95
C VAL A 112 5.63 20.03 16.99
N ARG A 113 4.71 20.60 16.23
CA ARG A 113 3.34 20.11 16.13
C ARG A 113 3.28 18.82 15.31
N ARG A 114 2.50 17.85 15.75
CA ARG A 114 2.26 16.59 15.04
C ARG A 114 0.88 16.02 15.34
N MET A 115 0.13 15.62 14.32
CA MET A 115 -1.17 14.98 14.51
C MET A 115 -1.02 13.59 15.14
N VAL A 116 -1.76 13.34 16.22
CA VAL A 116 -1.81 12.05 16.91
C VAL A 116 -3.05 11.27 16.48
N TYR A 117 -2.87 10.24 15.65
CA TYR A 117 -3.98 9.37 15.24
C TYR A 117 -4.40 8.41 16.34
N LEU A 118 -5.70 8.15 16.41
CA LEU A 118 -6.31 7.44 17.54
C LEU A 118 -6.80 6.04 17.12
N PRO A 119 -6.16 4.97 17.61
CA PRO A 119 -6.70 3.62 17.47
C PRO A 119 -7.91 3.39 18.38
N ASP A 120 -8.69 2.35 18.09
CA ASP A 120 -9.81 1.87 18.90
C ASP A 120 -10.97 2.85 19.13
N VAL A 121 -11.01 3.96 18.38
CA VAL A 121 -12.15 4.89 18.39
C VAL A 121 -13.37 4.13 17.92
N GLN A 122 -14.37 4.01 18.78
CA GLN A 122 -15.65 3.41 18.45
C GLN A 122 -16.41 4.36 17.53
N VAL A 123 -16.96 3.86 16.43
CA VAL A 123 -17.58 4.67 15.39
C VAL A 123 -18.94 4.10 15.01
N GLN A 124 -19.93 4.99 14.90
CA GLN A 124 -21.17 4.77 14.18
C GLN A 124 -21.35 5.84 13.11
N VAL A 125 -21.72 5.42 11.91
CA VAL A 125 -22.13 6.35 10.84
C VAL A 125 -23.62 6.22 10.64
N VAL A 126 -24.32 7.35 10.66
CA VAL A 126 -25.78 7.42 10.63
C VAL A 126 -26.25 8.27 9.46
N SER A 127 -27.24 7.77 8.72
CA SER A 127 -28.00 8.51 7.70
C SER A 127 -29.45 8.62 8.18
N GLY A 128 -29.91 9.85 8.49
CA GLY A 128 -31.21 10.03 9.15
C GLY A 128 -31.27 9.32 10.51
N ALA A 129 -32.05 8.24 10.59
CA ALA A 129 -32.16 7.36 11.77
C ALA A 129 -31.46 6.00 11.60
N GLU A 130 -30.94 5.70 10.40
CA GLU A 130 -30.34 4.41 10.06
C GLU A 130 -28.84 4.39 10.38
N VAL A 131 -28.37 3.37 11.11
CA VAL A 131 -26.94 3.12 11.30
C VAL A 131 -26.42 2.34 10.10
N VAL A 132 -25.67 3.02 9.23
CA VAL A 132 -25.11 2.44 7.99
C VAL A 132 -23.73 1.80 8.21
N PHE A 133 -23.09 2.10 9.33
CA PHE A 133 -21.82 1.48 9.72
C PHE A 133 -21.63 1.49 11.23
N SER A 134 -20.98 0.45 11.77
CA SER A 134 -20.46 0.39 13.14
C SER A 134 -19.11 -0.33 13.14
N GLY A 135 -18.13 0.19 13.87
CA GLY A 135 -16.80 -0.42 13.97
C GLY A 135 -15.85 0.37 14.86
N ALA A 136 -14.57 0.02 14.83
CA ALA A 136 -13.51 0.71 15.56
C ALA A 136 -12.34 1.05 14.63
N SER A 137 -11.61 2.12 14.91
CA SER A 137 -10.41 2.49 14.15
C SER A 137 -9.25 1.52 14.39
N ASP A 138 -8.46 1.30 13.34
CA ASP A 138 -7.24 0.48 13.38
C ASP A 138 -6.03 1.23 14.00
N LEU A 139 -4.84 0.63 13.98
CA LEU A 139 -3.61 1.26 14.50
C LEU A 139 -3.17 2.51 13.72
N SER A 140 -3.73 2.76 12.54
CA SER A 140 -3.54 4.02 11.79
C SER A 140 -4.55 5.10 12.19
N GLY A 141 -5.48 4.77 13.09
CA GLY A 141 -6.64 5.59 13.42
C GLY A 141 -7.67 5.63 12.29
N GLU A 142 -7.72 4.62 11.43
CA GLU A 142 -8.57 4.59 10.25
C GLU A 142 -9.74 3.61 10.35
N VAL A 143 -10.85 3.96 9.71
CA VAL A 143 -12.01 3.09 9.50
C VAL A 143 -12.39 3.12 8.02
N SER A 144 -12.55 1.94 7.42
CA SER A 144 -13.03 1.80 6.04
C SER A 144 -14.55 1.61 6.04
N LEU A 145 -15.27 2.57 5.47
CA LEU A 145 -16.72 2.53 5.33
C LEU A 145 -17.10 1.80 4.03
N PRO A 146 -18.24 1.07 4.01
CA PRO A 146 -18.77 0.49 2.79
C PRO A 146 -19.17 1.60 1.80
N LYS A 147 -19.62 1.20 0.61
CA LYS A 147 -20.21 2.15 -0.34
C LYS A 147 -21.43 2.82 0.30
N LEU A 148 -21.44 4.14 0.29
CA LEU A 148 -22.48 5.00 0.84
C LEU A 148 -23.15 5.81 -0.29
N ARG A 149 -24.43 6.16 -0.16
CA ARG A 149 -25.22 6.80 -1.22
C ARG A 149 -24.82 8.24 -1.50
N ALA A 150 -24.67 8.58 -2.78
CA ALA A 150 -24.41 9.95 -3.22
C ALA A 150 -25.59 10.86 -2.90
N GLY A 151 -25.31 12.13 -2.55
CA GLY A 151 -26.32 13.13 -2.21
C GLY A 151 -26.84 13.08 -0.77
N GLU A 152 -26.49 12.05 0.01
CA GLU A 152 -26.87 11.94 1.41
C GLU A 152 -25.86 12.62 2.35
N SER A 153 -26.36 13.12 3.48
CA SER A 153 -25.56 13.62 4.61
C SER A 153 -25.46 12.58 5.71
N TYR A 154 -24.23 12.30 6.13
CA TYR A 154 -23.90 11.33 7.15
C TYR A 154 -23.41 12.02 8.41
N GLN A 155 -23.90 11.56 9.56
CA GLN A 155 -23.39 11.94 10.87
C GLN A 155 -22.46 10.85 11.37
N VAL A 156 -21.26 11.25 11.79
CA VAL A 156 -20.30 10.36 12.43
C VAL A 156 -20.40 10.55 13.93
N ARG A 157 -20.80 9.49 14.63
CA ARG A 157 -20.80 9.43 16.09
C ARG A 157 -19.64 8.56 16.54
N CYS A 158 -18.89 8.99 17.54
CA CYS A 158 -17.72 8.27 17.98
C CYS A 158 -17.41 8.47 19.47
N ALA A 159 -16.57 7.59 20.01
CA ALA A 159 -16.01 7.72 21.36
C ALA A 159 -14.63 7.06 21.42
N THR A 160 -13.73 7.63 22.24
CA THR A 160 -12.35 7.14 22.41
C THR A 160 -12.23 5.97 23.39
N ASN A 161 -13.29 5.67 24.14
CA ASN A 161 -13.33 4.57 25.11
C ASN A 161 -14.43 3.58 24.72
N GLN A 162 -14.15 2.29 24.88
CA GLN A 162 -15.18 1.26 24.73
C GLN A 162 -16.32 1.44 25.74
N GLY A 163 -17.55 1.19 25.30
CA GLY A 163 -18.75 1.30 26.14
C GLY A 163 -19.19 2.74 26.47
N ALA A 164 -18.44 3.76 26.05
CA ALA A 164 -18.85 5.15 26.21
C ALA A 164 -19.98 5.51 25.23
N VAL A 165 -20.80 6.49 25.62
CA VAL A 165 -21.84 7.04 24.76
C VAL A 165 -21.20 7.70 23.55
N LEU A 166 -21.64 7.32 22.34
CA LEU A 166 -21.14 7.89 21.10
C LEU A 166 -21.68 9.31 20.91
N GLU A 167 -20.75 10.27 20.86
CA GLU A 167 -21.04 11.69 20.64
C GLU A 167 -20.81 12.05 19.18
N LEU A 168 -21.37 13.17 18.72
CA LEU A 168 -21.16 13.62 17.35
C LEU A 168 -19.72 14.10 17.17
N CYS A 169 -18.97 13.46 16.27
CA CYS A 169 -17.57 13.76 15.96
C CYS A 169 -17.39 14.49 14.64
N GLY A 170 -18.38 14.39 13.75
CA GLY A 170 -18.30 15.01 12.44
C GLY A 170 -19.52 14.77 11.59
N ARG A 171 -19.56 15.48 10.47
CA ARG A 171 -20.55 15.29 9.41
C ARG A 171 -19.83 15.34 8.08
N PHE A 172 -20.31 14.58 7.12
CA PHE A 172 -19.89 14.72 5.72
C PHE A 172 -21.08 14.46 4.81
N THR A 173 -21.06 15.08 3.64
CA THR A 173 -22.03 14.83 2.57
C THR A 173 -21.29 14.15 1.43
N LEU A 174 -21.92 13.15 0.81
CA LEU A 174 -21.40 12.56 -0.41
C LEU A 174 -21.82 13.40 -1.60
N GLU A 175 -20.83 13.93 -2.32
CA GLU A 175 -21.04 14.68 -3.54
C GLU A 175 -21.74 13.83 -4.62
N GLN A 176 -22.37 14.50 -5.59
CA GLN A 176 -23.00 13.81 -6.72
C GLN A 176 -22.00 13.00 -7.55
N ASP A 177 -20.75 13.48 -7.67
CA ASP A 177 -19.65 12.72 -8.25
C ASP A 177 -18.92 11.94 -7.14
N ALA A 178 -19.57 10.88 -6.65
CA ALA A 178 -19.08 10.10 -5.52
C ALA A 178 -17.73 9.42 -5.83
N LYS A 179 -16.63 10.05 -5.39
CA LYS A 179 -15.25 9.52 -5.44
C LYS A 179 -14.79 9.13 -4.05
N ALA A 180 -14.04 8.05 -3.91
CA ALA A 180 -13.33 7.64 -2.70
C ALA A 180 -12.51 8.80 -2.09
N ALA A 181 -12.67 9.07 -0.80
CA ALA A 181 -11.95 10.14 -0.09
C ALA A 181 -11.73 9.84 1.39
N VAL A 182 -10.67 10.43 1.96
CA VAL A 182 -10.38 10.38 3.39
C VAL A 182 -11.04 11.58 4.07
N VAL A 183 -11.82 11.34 5.12
CA VAL A 183 -12.38 12.38 5.99
C VAL A 183 -11.62 12.32 7.31
N THR A 184 -10.84 13.36 7.58
CA THR A 184 -10.13 13.51 8.86
C THR A 184 -11.05 14.17 9.87
N LEU A 185 -11.22 13.52 11.03
CA LEU A 185 -12.09 13.97 12.11
C LEU A 185 -11.29 14.13 13.39
N GLU A 186 -11.55 15.22 14.10
CA GLU A 186 -11.11 15.39 15.48
C GLU A 186 -12.01 14.58 16.40
N SER A 187 -11.42 13.89 17.38
CA SER A 187 -12.20 13.23 18.42
C SER A 187 -12.93 14.26 19.28
N PRO A 188 -14.20 14.02 19.66
CA PRO A 188 -14.93 14.87 20.58
C PRO A 188 -14.31 14.73 21.96
N THR A 189 -13.50 15.71 22.34
CA THR A 189 -13.14 15.90 23.74
C THR A 189 -14.20 16.81 24.32
N ARG A 190 -15.00 16.32 25.27
CA ARG A 190 -16.06 17.13 25.88
C ARG A 190 -15.50 18.48 26.34
N ASP A 191 -16.19 19.52 25.89
CA ASP A 191 -15.97 20.94 26.11
C ASP A 191 -15.57 21.26 27.57
N ALA A 192 -14.54 22.08 27.72
CA ALA A 192 -14.08 22.69 28.97
C ALA A 192 -15.22 23.37 29.76
N ARG A 193 -16.36 23.67 29.11
CA ARG A 193 -17.57 24.21 29.74
C ARG A 193 -18.27 23.30 30.76
N ASN A 194 -18.07 21.98 30.72
CA ASN A 194 -18.71 21.04 31.68
C ASN A 194 -17.73 20.34 32.64
N GLY A 195 -16.46 20.74 32.67
CA GLY A 195 -15.50 20.34 33.72
C GLY A 195 -15.16 18.85 33.84
N ALA A 196 -15.56 17.99 32.91
CA ALA A 196 -15.46 16.54 33.10
C ALA A 196 -14.11 15.92 32.68
N ARG A 197 -13.30 16.54 31.82
CA ARG A 197 -11.96 16.03 31.43
C ARG A 197 -10.96 17.17 31.34
N ASN A 198 -10.14 17.30 32.38
CA ASN A 198 -9.22 18.41 32.57
C ASN A 198 -7.76 18.06 32.22
N LEU A 199 -7.42 16.77 32.07
CA LEU A 199 -6.12 16.34 31.56
C LEU A 199 -6.22 15.91 30.10
N ARG A 200 -5.38 16.51 29.25
CA ARG A 200 -5.01 16.00 27.94
C ARG A 200 -3.55 15.57 27.98
N LEU A 201 -3.29 14.29 27.80
CA LEU A 201 -1.96 13.71 27.78
C LEU A 201 -1.68 13.16 26.39
N HIS A 202 -0.52 13.46 25.83
CA HIS A 202 -0.03 12.84 24.60
C HIS A 202 1.44 12.49 24.74
N GLY A 203 1.93 11.62 23.87
CA GLY A 203 3.34 11.24 23.91
C GLY A 203 3.67 10.23 22.82
N HIS A 204 4.95 9.91 22.74
CA HIS A 204 5.52 8.97 21.79
C HIS A 204 6.22 7.83 22.53
N VAL A 205 6.02 6.60 22.10
CA VAL A 205 6.71 5.41 22.61
C VAL A 205 7.53 4.82 21.48
N ALA A 206 8.85 4.86 21.64
CA ALA A 206 9.83 4.32 20.69
C ALA A 206 10.74 3.29 21.34
N LEU A 207 11.34 2.46 20.52
CA LEU A 207 12.51 1.64 20.83
C LEU A 207 13.79 2.51 20.81
N ALA A 208 14.89 1.98 21.35
CA ALA A 208 16.18 2.66 21.43
C ALA A 208 16.76 3.00 20.04
N ASP A 209 16.47 2.18 19.05
CA ASP A 209 16.85 2.36 17.65
C ASP A 209 15.92 3.30 16.87
N GLY A 210 14.87 3.83 17.51
CA GLY A 210 13.85 4.70 16.91
C GLY A 210 12.65 3.95 16.32
N GLY A 211 12.69 2.62 16.26
CA GLY A 211 11.55 1.82 15.82
C GLY A 211 10.34 1.96 16.74
N VAL A 212 9.16 1.55 16.24
CA VAL A 212 7.94 1.48 17.06
C VAL A 212 7.87 0.11 17.72
N CYS A 213 7.41 0.06 18.98
CA CYS A 213 7.11 -1.19 19.64
C CYS A 213 5.96 -1.94 18.94
N GLY A 214 6.21 -3.20 18.56
CA GLY A 214 5.22 -4.07 17.95
C GLY A 214 5.29 -4.10 16.43
N THR A 215 4.30 -4.74 15.81
CA THR A 215 4.16 -4.87 14.36
C THR A 215 2.72 -5.22 13.96
N GLU A 216 2.29 -4.81 12.77
CA GLU A 216 1.03 -5.23 12.15
C GLU A 216 1.35 -5.97 10.85
N ASN A 217 1.14 -7.28 10.84
CA ASN A 217 1.44 -8.15 9.71
C ASN A 217 0.26 -9.09 9.45
N GLU A 218 -0.61 -8.68 8.52
CA GLU A 218 -1.81 -9.44 8.14
C GLU A 218 -1.44 -10.78 7.48
N PHE A 219 -0.32 -10.83 6.76
CA PHE A 219 0.16 -12.09 6.21
C PHE A 219 0.56 -13.03 7.33
N LEU A 220 1.28 -12.63 8.36
CA LEU A 220 1.64 -13.53 9.47
C LEU A 220 0.53 -13.69 10.52
N GLY A 221 -0.50 -12.84 10.47
CA GLY A 221 -1.60 -12.81 11.44
C GLY A 221 -1.15 -12.27 12.80
N ILE A 222 -0.18 -11.34 12.80
CA ILE A 222 0.38 -10.73 14.00
C ILE A 222 -0.06 -9.27 14.08
N GLN A 223 -0.60 -8.89 15.24
CA GLN A 223 -0.87 -7.50 15.59
C GLN A 223 -0.38 -7.28 17.02
N SER A 224 0.70 -6.52 17.17
CA SER A 224 1.31 -6.13 18.44
C SER A 224 1.54 -4.63 18.42
N ALA A 225 1.25 -3.96 19.54
CA ALA A 225 1.51 -2.54 19.73
C ALA A 225 1.75 -2.27 21.22
N ALA A 226 2.51 -1.23 21.55
CA ALA A 226 2.59 -0.75 22.92
C ALA A 226 1.20 -0.28 23.42
N THR A 227 1.02 -0.28 24.74
CA THR A 227 -0.11 0.32 25.42
C THR A 227 0.37 1.29 26.48
N VAL A 228 -0.43 2.31 26.73
CA VAL A 228 -0.22 3.26 27.81
C VAL A 228 -1.45 3.36 28.70
N GLN A 229 -1.26 3.51 30.00
CA GLN A 229 -2.35 3.56 30.96
C GLN A 229 -2.09 4.64 32.02
N LEU A 230 -3.06 5.55 32.20
CA LEU A 230 -2.99 6.58 33.22
C LEU A 230 -3.33 5.99 34.60
N LEU A 231 -2.48 6.26 35.58
CA LEU A 231 -2.57 5.78 36.95
C LEU A 231 -2.53 6.95 37.96
N ALA A 232 -3.13 6.73 39.12
CA ALA A 232 -2.87 7.52 40.32
C ALA A 232 -1.51 7.15 40.94
N VAL A 233 -1.03 7.95 41.89
CA VAL A 233 0.27 7.74 42.56
C VAL A 233 0.39 6.37 43.25
N ASP A 234 -0.73 5.84 43.75
CA ASP A 234 -0.87 4.54 44.41
C ASP A 234 -0.96 3.35 43.44
N GLY A 235 -0.93 3.62 42.13
CA GLY A 235 -1.02 2.62 41.07
C GLY A 235 -2.44 2.30 40.62
N THR A 236 -3.46 2.93 41.19
CA THR A 236 -4.86 2.75 40.77
C THR A 236 -5.05 3.25 39.34
N SER A 237 -5.70 2.45 38.48
CA SER A 237 -6.02 2.83 37.10
C SER A 237 -7.05 3.94 37.04
N LEU A 238 -6.72 5.06 36.39
CA LEU A 238 -7.62 6.19 36.17
C LEU A 238 -8.26 6.20 34.77
N ALA A 239 -7.68 5.46 33.83
CA ALA A 239 -8.23 5.26 32.49
C ALA A 239 -7.92 3.84 31.98
N PRO A 240 -8.74 3.28 31.06
CA PRO A 240 -8.37 2.05 30.35
C PRO A 240 -7.03 2.21 29.61
N PRO A 241 -6.29 1.11 29.38
CA PRO A 241 -5.12 1.15 28.51
C PRO A 241 -5.51 1.61 27.10
N VAL A 242 -4.70 2.50 26.52
CA VAL A 242 -4.82 2.98 25.14
C VAL A 242 -3.67 2.41 24.32
N ARG A 243 -3.97 1.89 23.12
CA ARG A 243 -2.92 1.41 22.20
C ARG A 243 -2.15 2.60 21.62
N VAL A 244 -0.84 2.43 21.54
CA VAL A 244 0.05 3.31 20.77
C VAL A 244 -0.19 3.03 19.29
N ASN A 245 -0.36 4.09 18.50
CA ASN A 245 -0.65 3.97 17.08
C ASN A 245 0.59 3.48 16.29
N ARG A 246 0.40 3.19 14.99
CA ARG A 246 1.48 2.66 14.13
C ARG A 246 2.69 3.60 13.96
N PHE A 247 2.55 4.86 14.33
CA PHE A 247 3.60 5.88 14.27
C PHE A 247 4.27 6.11 15.62
N GLY A 248 3.96 5.28 16.63
CA GLY A 248 4.50 5.37 17.98
C GLY A 248 3.79 6.38 18.87
N ASP A 249 2.68 7.00 18.46
CA ASP A 249 2.03 8.06 19.26
C ASP A 249 0.80 7.57 20.00
N TYR A 250 0.47 8.25 21.10
CA TYR A 250 -0.75 8.03 21.83
C TYR A 250 -1.35 9.35 22.34
N ALA A 251 -2.64 9.32 22.67
CA ALA A 251 -3.28 10.37 23.44
C ALA A 251 -4.27 9.78 24.46
N ILE A 252 -4.38 10.41 25.62
CA ILE A 252 -5.32 10.08 26.70
C ILE A 252 -6.02 11.36 27.14
N ASP A 253 -7.35 11.32 27.17
CA ASP A 253 -8.19 12.35 27.76
C ASP A 253 -8.83 11.82 29.04
N ALA A 254 -8.58 12.45 30.19
CA ALA A 254 -9.03 11.95 31.48
C ALA A 254 -9.58 13.05 32.40
N ALA A 255 -10.49 12.63 33.28
CA ALA A 255 -10.95 13.39 34.43
C ALA A 255 -10.01 13.11 35.61
N VAL A 256 -9.31 14.12 36.11
CA VAL A 256 -8.36 13.96 37.22
C VAL A 256 -8.52 15.09 38.23
N ALA A 257 -8.12 14.84 39.47
CA ALA A 257 -8.01 15.93 40.45
C ALA A 257 -7.00 16.99 39.94
N VAL A 258 -7.36 18.26 40.12
CA VAL A 258 -6.72 19.44 39.51
C VAL A 258 -5.19 19.46 39.69
N THR A 259 -4.69 19.04 40.86
CA THR A 259 -3.26 19.02 41.20
C THR A 259 -2.76 17.62 41.61
N ALA A 260 -3.41 16.56 41.11
CA ALA A 260 -3.03 15.19 41.43
C ALA A 260 -1.59 14.87 40.97
N ARG A 261 -0.89 14.04 41.73
CA ARG A 261 0.31 13.36 41.23
C ARG A 261 -0.12 12.11 40.47
N LEU A 262 0.24 12.05 39.21
CA LEU A 262 -0.21 11.03 38.28
C LEU A 262 0.98 10.25 37.72
N LYS A 263 0.70 9.04 37.27
CA LYS A 263 1.69 8.14 36.67
C LYS A 263 1.19 7.62 35.33
N LEU A 264 2.10 7.28 34.43
CA LEU A 264 1.83 6.62 33.16
C LEU A 264 2.50 5.25 33.17
N ARG A 265 1.72 4.18 33.08
CA ARG A 265 2.28 2.86 32.79
C ARG A 265 2.44 2.72 31.29
N VAL A 266 3.65 2.39 30.84
CA VAL A 266 3.95 1.99 29.46
C VAL A 266 4.17 0.48 29.46
N GLN A 267 3.46 -0.25 28.60
CA GLN A 267 3.61 -1.68 28.44
C GLN A 267 3.78 -2.05 26.97
N CYS A 268 4.77 -2.88 26.70
CA CYS A 268 5.14 -3.35 25.37
C CYS A 268 5.58 -4.81 25.51
N GLU A 269 4.65 -5.74 25.28
CA GLU A 269 4.87 -7.18 25.50
C GLU A 269 5.33 -7.46 26.94
N SER A 270 6.53 -8.03 27.13
CA SER A 270 7.11 -8.27 28.45
C SER A 270 7.74 -7.03 29.09
N TYR A 271 8.01 -5.98 28.32
CA TYR A 271 8.51 -4.72 28.85
C TYR A 271 7.37 -3.94 29.53
N ALA A 272 7.61 -3.49 30.76
CA ALA A 272 6.71 -2.60 31.47
C ALA A 272 7.49 -1.60 32.32
N THR A 273 7.07 -0.34 32.30
CA THR A 273 7.60 0.70 33.19
C THR A 273 6.48 1.65 33.63
N THR A 274 6.73 2.42 34.68
CA THR A 274 5.83 3.47 35.16
C THR A 274 6.59 4.78 35.28
N LEU A 275 6.07 5.82 34.65
CA LEU A 275 6.65 7.15 34.59
C LEU A 275 5.82 8.11 35.44
N ASP A 276 6.47 9.06 36.11
CA ASP A 276 5.76 10.15 36.78
C ASP A 276 5.36 11.21 35.75
N LEU A 277 4.10 11.66 35.77
CA LEU A 277 3.68 12.77 34.93
C LEU A 277 4.29 14.08 35.43
N PRO A 278 4.69 14.99 34.52
CA PRO A 278 5.02 16.35 34.89
C PRO A 278 3.88 17.02 35.67
N PRO A 279 4.20 17.89 36.66
CA PRO A 279 3.18 18.70 37.30
C PRO A 279 2.50 19.62 36.27
N PRO A 280 1.26 20.06 36.52
CA PRO A 280 0.58 20.97 35.62
C PRO A 280 1.36 22.28 35.45
N ALA A 281 1.33 22.85 34.24
CA ALA A 281 2.07 24.08 33.92
C ALA A 281 1.69 25.27 34.81
N SER A 282 0.45 25.30 35.32
CA SER A 282 0.00 26.27 36.32
C SER A 282 -0.27 25.56 37.65
N PRO A 283 0.46 25.90 38.73
CA PRO A 283 0.15 25.40 40.06
C PRO A 283 -1.23 25.82 40.58
N VAL A 284 -1.76 26.92 40.05
CA VAL A 284 -3.04 27.51 40.47
C VAL A 284 -4.22 26.91 39.69
N LEU A 285 -4.10 26.80 38.37
CA LEU A 285 -5.16 26.25 37.52
C LEU A 285 -5.12 24.71 37.47
N GLY A 286 -3.98 24.12 37.83
CA GLY A 286 -3.74 22.68 37.71
C GLY A 286 -3.87 22.17 36.28
N TYR A 287 -4.26 20.91 36.13
CA TYR A 287 -4.54 20.32 34.82
C TYR A 287 -5.76 21.00 34.21
N VAL A 288 -5.57 21.59 33.02
CA VAL A 288 -6.63 22.18 32.19
C VAL A 288 -6.48 21.70 30.75
N SER A 289 -7.60 21.43 30.07
CA SER A 289 -7.60 20.83 28.73
C SER A 289 -6.95 21.72 27.65
N SER A 290 -6.85 23.03 27.90
CA SER A 290 -6.15 23.99 27.03
C SER A 290 -4.63 23.94 27.16
N SER A 291 -4.08 23.20 28.12
CA SER A 291 -2.64 23.01 28.32
C SER A 291 -2.32 21.51 28.33
N PRO A 292 -2.18 20.88 27.15
CA PRO A 292 -1.83 19.47 27.05
C PRO A 292 -0.45 19.17 27.68
N VAL A 293 -0.34 17.99 28.26
CA VAL A 293 0.89 17.47 28.86
C VAL A 293 1.51 16.49 27.86
N GLU A 294 2.79 16.69 27.55
CA GLU A 294 3.57 15.75 26.76
C GLU A 294 4.37 14.84 27.69
N LEU A 295 4.38 13.54 27.42
CA LEU A 295 5.22 12.56 28.12
C LEU A 295 5.62 11.42 27.18
N SER A 296 6.75 11.55 26.50
CA SER A 296 7.29 10.48 25.66
C SER A 296 8.20 9.51 26.44
N HIS A 297 8.34 8.29 25.92
CA HIS A 297 9.18 7.25 26.50
C HIS A 297 10.00 6.51 25.44
N GLN A 298 11.29 6.33 25.72
CA GLN A 298 12.14 5.45 24.93
C GLN A 298 12.37 4.15 25.72
N ILE A 299 11.90 3.05 25.15
CA ILE A 299 12.16 1.71 25.65
C ILE A 299 13.65 1.39 25.39
N PRO A 300 14.42 1.01 26.43
CA PRO A 300 15.83 0.63 26.28
C PRO A 300 15.94 -0.79 25.69
N ASN A 301 15.45 -0.94 24.46
CA ASN A 301 15.44 -2.15 23.66
C ASN A 301 15.50 -1.76 22.19
N SER A 302 16.21 -2.53 21.37
CA SER A 302 16.37 -2.31 19.93
C SER A 302 15.74 -3.45 19.16
N ARG A 303 15.35 -3.23 17.90
CA ARG A 303 14.84 -4.35 17.10
C ARG A 303 15.93 -5.41 16.87
N PRO A 304 15.58 -6.70 16.84
CA PRO A 304 16.50 -7.74 16.40
C PRO A 304 16.92 -7.50 14.95
N ARG A 305 18.08 -8.04 14.56
CA ARG A 305 18.58 -7.97 13.19
C ARG A 305 18.73 -9.35 12.58
N THR A 306 18.38 -9.46 11.31
CA THR A 306 18.74 -10.63 10.51
C THR A 306 20.25 -10.63 10.25
N VAL A 307 20.90 -11.75 10.55
CA VAL A 307 22.33 -11.96 10.25
C VAL A 307 22.48 -12.74 8.95
N LYS A 308 21.80 -13.90 8.86
CA LYS A 308 21.87 -14.77 7.70
C LYS A 308 20.67 -15.68 7.62
N MET A 309 20.16 -15.89 6.42
CA MET A 309 19.20 -16.96 6.15
C MET A 309 19.73 -17.86 5.02
N LEU A 310 19.59 -19.17 5.21
CA LEU A 310 20.06 -20.18 4.26
C LEU A 310 19.08 -21.36 4.26
N ALA A 311 18.81 -21.92 3.09
CA ALA A 311 18.18 -23.22 2.94
C ALA A 311 19.13 -24.16 2.18
N SER A 312 19.32 -25.36 2.69
CA SER A 312 20.09 -26.42 2.04
C SER A 312 19.17 -27.58 1.67
N GLY A 313 19.36 -28.13 0.47
CA GLY A 313 18.68 -29.35 0.04
C GLY A 313 19.21 -30.58 0.76
N PRO A 314 18.57 -31.75 0.58
CA PRO A 314 19.04 -33.02 1.13
C PRO A 314 20.45 -33.43 0.66
N ASP A 315 20.90 -32.87 -0.47
CA ASP A 315 22.23 -33.02 -1.05
C ASP A 315 23.28 -32.05 -0.47
N GLY A 316 22.90 -31.22 0.52
CA GLY A 316 23.76 -30.23 1.16
C GLY A 316 23.94 -28.94 0.36
N ASN A 317 23.46 -28.87 -0.88
CA ASN A 317 23.57 -27.70 -1.73
C ASN A 317 22.59 -26.60 -1.30
N VAL A 318 23.04 -25.35 -1.36
CA VAL A 318 22.19 -24.19 -1.08
C VAL A 318 21.09 -24.09 -2.14
N ARG A 319 19.85 -23.84 -1.70
CA ARG A 319 18.68 -23.64 -2.55
C ARG A 319 18.21 -22.22 -2.37
N GLY A 320 18.20 -21.43 -3.43
CA GLY A 320 17.66 -20.07 -3.37
C GLY A 320 18.57 -19.09 -2.63
N GLU A 321 17.99 -17.95 -2.24
CA GLU A 321 18.73 -16.83 -1.68
C GLU A 321 17.90 -16.01 -0.70
N MET A 322 18.59 -15.41 0.28
CA MET A 322 18.00 -14.42 1.17
C MET A 322 17.81 -13.13 0.38
N LEU A 323 16.59 -12.60 0.37
CA LEU A 323 16.32 -11.37 -0.36
C LEU A 323 16.86 -10.18 0.42
N GLN A 324 17.80 -9.46 -0.19
CA GLN A 324 18.26 -8.17 0.30
C GLN A 324 17.56 -7.08 -0.48
N LEU A 325 16.58 -6.45 0.17
CA LEU A 325 15.67 -5.49 -0.48
C LEU A 325 16.04 -4.03 -0.22
N GLU A 326 17.00 -3.80 0.67
CA GLU A 326 17.56 -2.50 0.97
C GLU A 326 19.08 -2.58 1.02
N PHE A 327 19.74 -1.79 0.19
CA PHE A 327 21.19 -1.64 0.16
C PHE A 327 21.63 -0.45 1.02
N GLU A 328 22.88 -0.45 1.47
CA GLU A 328 23.45 0.72 2.16
C GLU A 328 23.37 1.95 1.24
N GLY A 329 22.77 3.04 1.74
CA GLY A 329 22.53 4.26 0.99
C GLY A 329 21.14 4.38 0.34
N ASP A 330 20.32 3.32 0.38
CA ASP A 330 18.92 3.43 -0.07
C ASP A 330 18.13 4.36 0.85
N GLN A 331 17.44 5.33 0.25
CA GLN A 331 16.60 6.28 0.98
C GLN A 331 15.46 5.59 1.74
N SER A 332 15.02 4.42 1.25
CA SER A 332 13.98 3.61 1.88
C SER A 332 14.38 3.00 3.22
N LYS A 333 15.68 2.92 3.56
CA LYS A 333 16.14 2.50 4.89
C LYS A 333 15.65 3.40 6.01
N ALA A 334 15.43 4.68 5.71
CA ALA A 334 14.87 5.65 6.66
C ALA A 334 13.33 5.61 6.74
N LEU A 335 12.69 4.73 5.96
CA LEU A 335 11.24 4.55 5.88
C LEU A 335 10.90 3.07 6.13
N PRO A 336 11.19 2.53 7.33
CA PRO A 336 11.41 1.09 7.50
C PRO A 336 10.13 0.24 7.51
N GLN A 337 8.95 0.84 7.51
CA GLN A 337 7.70 0.08 7.69
C GLN A 337 7.26 -0.54 6.35
N PRO A 338 7.03 -1.87 6.29
CA PRO A 338 6.54 -2.56 5.08
C PRO A 338 5.26 -1.94 4.49
N ASP A 339 4.47 -1.32 5.35
CA ASP A 339 3.19 -0.67 5.07
C ASP A 339 3.28 0.72 4.46
N HIS A 340 4.46 1.14 4.02
CA HIS A 340 4.67 2.45 3.39
C HIS A 340 4.43 2.42 1.87
N PHE A 341 4.68 1.28 1.23
CA PHE A 341 4.59 1.11 -0.22
C PHE A 341 3.35 0.30 -0.59
N LEU A 342 2.73 0.57 -1.74
CA LEU A 342 1.53 -0.10 -2.26
C LEU A 342 0.33 -0.16 -1.29
N THR A 343 0.29 0.76 -0.31
CA THR A 343 -0.76 0.84 0.73
C THR A 343 -1.38 2.23 0.85
N TYR A 344 -1.03 3.19 -0.02
CA TYR A 344 -1.53 4.57 0.02
C TYR A 344 -3.08 4.63 0.03
N LYS A 345 -3.71 3.77 -0.78
CA LYS A 345 -5.17 3.63 -0.86
C LYS A 345 -5.75 2.82 0.30
N GLY A 346 -4.93 2.29 1.21
CA GLY A 346 -5.28 1.42 2.32
C GLY A 346 -4.82 -0.03 2.13
N LYS A 347 -5.13 -0.89 3.11
CA LYS A 347 -4.73 -2.30 3.12
C LYS A 347 -5.93 -3.25 3.19
N ASP A 348 -5.84 -4.29 2.37
CA ASP A 348 -6.73 -5.43 2.40
C ASP A 348 -6.29 -6.52 3.37
N THR A 349 -7.20 -7.45 3.66
CA THR A 349 -7.00 -8.66 4.45
C THR A 349 -7.21 -9.88 3.60
N ARG A 350 -6.89 -11.06 4.15
CA ARG A 350 -7.25 -12.33 3.51
C ARG A 350 -8.75 -12.43 3.24
N ARG A 351 -9.58 -12.01 4.20
CA ARG A 351 -11.04 -12.03 4.07
C ARG A 351 -11.51 -11.08 2.97
N SER A 352 -11.03 -9.84 2.94
CA SER A 352 -11.45 -8.87 1.93
C SER A 352 -11.03 -9.29 0.52
N ALA A 353 -9.84 -9.89 0.34
CA ALA A 353 -9.39 -10.44 -0.93
C ALA A 353 -10.30 -11.57 -1.42
N CYS A 354 -10.67 -12.49 -0.52
CA CYS A 354 -11.63 -13.54 -0.88
C CYS A 354 -13.00 -12.94 -1.26
N MET A 355 -13.51 -11.98 -0.49
CA MET A 355 -14.78 -11.31 -0.80
C MET A 355 -14.73 -10.58 -2.14
N TYR A 356 -13.59 -9.99 -2.50
CA TYR A 356 -13.36 -9.41 -3.80
C TYR A 356 -13.47 -10.46 -4.91
N TYR A 357 -12.73 -11.56 -4.83
CA TYR A 357 -12.81 -12.63 -5.85
C TYR A 357 -14.19 -13.27 -5.96
N ARG A 358 -14.87 -13.47 -4.82
CA ARG A 358 -16.26 -13.97 -4.78
C ARG A 358 -17.21 -13.01 -5.50
N SER A 359 -17.03 -11.70 -5.37
CA SER A 359 -17.95 -10.69 -5.91
C SER A 359 -18.07 -10.67 -7.45
N PHE A 360 -17.11 -11.28 -8.16
CA PHE A 360 -17.16 -11.45 -9.61
C PHE A 360 -16.92 -12.90 -10.08
N GLY A 361 -17.08 -13.88 -9.18
CA GLY A 361 -17.08 -15.31 -9.55
C GLY A 361 -15.71 -15.96 -9.73
N ALA A 362 -14.62 -15.30 -9.33
CA ALA A 362 -13.29 -15.93 -9.30
C ALA A 362 -13.09 -16.88 -8.11
N ALA A 363 -13.93 -16.76 -7.08
CA ALA A 363 -14.05 -17.73 -5.99
C ALA A 363 -15.51 -18.10 -5.77
N GLY A 364 -15.78 -19.36 -5.40
CA GLY A 364 -17.15 -19.82 -5.14
C GLY A 364 -17.69 -19.31 -3.81
N ASP A 365 -16.85 -19.27 -2.77
CA ASP A 365 -17.19 -18.69 -1.46
C ASP A 365 -15.93 -18.36 -0.62
N CYS A 366 -16.12 -17.90 0.61
CA CYS A 366 -15.09 -17.62 1.59
C CYS A 366 -15.35 -18.34 2.92
N ASP A 367 -14.38 -19.11 3.41
CA ASP A 367 -14.49 -19.76 4.73
C ASP A 367 -14.32 -18.75 5.89
N ASP A 368 -14.52 -19.21 7.12
CA ASP A 368 -14.45 -18.38 8.34
C ASP A 368 -13.08 -17.73 8.56
N GLN A 369 -12.01 -18.30 7.99
CA GLN A 369 -10.65 -17.76 8.04
C GLN A 369 -10.35 -16.84 6.84
N GLY A 370 -11.33 -16.59 5.97
CA GLY A 370 -11.18 -15.81 4.75
C GLY A 370 -10.45 -16.53 3.63
N ARG A 371 -10.29 -17.86 3.69
CA ARG A 371 -9.71 -18.63 2.58
C ARG A 371 -10.76 -18.81 1.48
N MET A 372 -10.30 -18.75 0.23
CA MET A 372 -11.15 -18.97 -0.95
C MET A 372 -11.61 -20.42 -1.03
N VAL A 373 -12.90 -20.62 -1.25
CA VAL A 373 -13.52 -21.92 -1.49
C VAL A 373 -13.70 -22.11 -2.99
N ARG A 374 -13.10 -23.18 -3.54
CA ARG A 374 -13.11 -23.52 -4.98
C ARG A 374 -12.71 -22.35 -5.89
N PRO A 375 -11.56 -21.68 -5.69
CA PRO A 375 -11.12 -20.61 -6.59
C PRO A 375 -10.91 -21.13 -8.02
N ILE A 376 -11.09 -20.25 -9.02
CA ILE A 376 -10.71 -20.55 -10.41
C ILE A 376 -9.19 -20.66 -10.56
N SER A 377 -8.74 -21.42 -11.56
CA SER A 377 -7.33 -21.46 -11.95
C SER A 377 -7.00 -20.44 -13.04
N PHE A 378 -5.71 -20.22 -13.29
CA PHE A 378 -5.26 -19.40 -14.41
C PHE A 378 -5.73 -19.98 -15.75
N GLU A 379 -5.78 -21.30 -15.89
CA GLU A 379 -6.27 -21.95 -17.11
C GLU A 379 -7.79 -21.80 -17.28
N ASP A 380 -8.58 -21.77 -16.20
CA ASP A 380 -10.01 -21.43 -16.26
C ASP A 380 -10.21 -20.01 -16.77
N TRP A 381 -9.44 -19.06 -16.23
CA TRP A 381 -9.48 -17.67 -16.65
C TRP A 381 -9.06 -17.51 -18.13
N LYS A 382 -7.96 -18.16 -18.55
CA LYS A 382 -7.53 -18.15 -19.95
C LYS A 382 -8.58 -18.75 -20.89
N ARG A 383 -9.28 -19.80 -20.47
CA ARG A 383 -10.39 -20.40 -21.23
C ARG A 383 -11.56 -19.43 -21.38
N GLN A 384 -11.96 -18.78 -20.29
CA GLN A 384 -13.01 -17.76 -20.28
C GLN A 384 -12.68 -16.60 -21.23
N HIS A 385 -11.42 -16.16 -21.24
CA HIS A 385 -10.95 -15.03 -22.05
C HIS A 385 -10.30 -15.45 -23.37
N LYS A 386 -10.47 -16.69 -23.82
CA LYS A 386 -9.99 -17.17 -25.12
C LYS A 386 -8.52 -16.81 -25.39
N PHE A 387 -7.66 -16.98 -24.40
CA PHE A 387 -6.21 -17.01 -24.62
C PHE A 387 -5.78 -18.41 -25.08
N LYS A 388 -4.67 -18.51 -25.79
CA LYS A 388 -4.08 -19.77 -26.24
C LYS A 388 -3.90 -20.73 -25.05
N PRO A 389 -4.30 -22.01 -25.21
CA PRO A 389 -4.68 -22.66 -26.47
C PRO A 389 -6.15 -22.46 -26.91
N TYR A 390 -6.98 -21.75 -26.14
CA TYR A 390 -8.42 -21.59 -26.37
C TYR A 390 -8.81 -20.44 -27.30
N ALA A 391 -7.84 -19.77 -27.91
CA ALA A 391 -8.06 -18.55 -28.68
C ALA A 391 -8.89 -18.75 -29.94
N GLY A 392 -8.88 -19.94 -30.55
CA GLY A 392 -9.46 -20.12 -31.88
C GLY A 392 -8.85 -19.14 -32.87
N THR A 393 -9.65 -18.22 -33.40
CA THR A 393 -9.21 -17.15 -34.33
C THR A 393 -8.89 -15.83 -33.63
N ASN A 394 -9.00 -15.73 -32.30
CA ASN A 394 -8.75 -14.49 -31.58
C ASN A 394 -7.26 -14.12 -31.64
N THR A 395 -7.00 -12.85 -31.93
CA THR A 395 -5.64 -12.31 -31.98
C THR A 395 -5.12 -12.09 -30.56
N GLU A 396 -3.84 -12.41 -30.36
CA GLU A 396 -3.10 -12.04 -29.16
C GLU A 396 -1.96 -11.09 -29.51
N TYR A 397 -1.85 -9.99 -28.78
CA TYR A 397 -0.70 -9.08 -28.84
C TYR A 397 0.25 -9.40 -27.70
N ARG A 398 1.55 -9.46 -27.99
CA ARG A 398 2.57 -9.92 -27.03
C ARG A 398 3.78 -9.00 -27.01
N ALA A 399 4.28 -8.71 -25.83
CA ALA A 399 5.53 -7.97 -25.64
C ALA A 399 6.30 -8.51 -24.42
N ASP A 400 7.61 -8.64 -24.59
CA ASP A 400 8.58 -9.15 -23.63
C ASP A 400 9.61 -8.05 -23.33
N PHE A 401 9.55 -7.47 -22.14
CA PHE A 401 10.37 -6.33 -21.74
C PHE A 401 10.63 -6.34 -20.24
N ILE A 402 11.61 -5.55 -19.78
CA ILE A 402 11.76 -5.26 -18.36
C ILE A 402 11.15 -3.88 -18.12
N ASN A 403 10.15 -3.78 -17.25
CA ASN A 403 9.79 -2.48 -16.72
C ASN A 403 10.70 -2.19 -15.53
N ARG A 404 11.71 -1.34 -15.77
CA ARG A 404 12.72 -1.06 -14.77
C ARG A 404 12.08 -0.19 -13.67
N MET A 405 11.31 0.84 -14.05
CA MET A 405 10.95 1.94 -13.14
C MET A 405 9.82 1.61 -12.15
N ASP A 406 8.97 0.62 -12.42
CA ASP A 406 7.87 0.24 -11.53
C ASP A 406 8.32 -0.71 -10.40
N LEU A 407 8.68 -1.94 -10.76
CA LEU A 407 8.93 -3.10 -9.91
C LEU A 407 10.20 -3.85 -10.33
N ASN A 408 10.84 -3.45 -11.44
CA ASN A 408 12.04 -4.12 -11.98
C ASN A 408 11.82 -5.60 -12.30
N LEU A 409 10.76 -5.89 -13.04
CA LEU A 409 10.40 -7.26 -13.43
C LEU A 409 10.52 -7.44 -14.94
N VAL A 410 10.96 -8.63 -15.37
CA VAL A 410 10.73 -9.11 -16.73
C VAL A 410 9.23 -9.40 -16.85
N ARG A 411 8.59 -8.74 -17.81
CA ARG A 411 7.16 -8.80 -18.10
C ARG A 411 6.94 -9.59 -19.39
N ARG A 412 6.33 -10.77 -19.29
CA ARG A 412 5.79 -11.53 -20.43
C ARG A 412 4.34 -11.11 -20.64
N MET A 413 4.10 -10.01 -21.34
CA MET A 413 2.77 -9.41 -21.50
C MET A 413 2.01 -10.02 -22.66
N VAL A 414 0.73 -10.35 -22.46
CA VAL A 414 -0.19 -10.82 -23.49
C VAL A 414 -1.55 -10.16 -23.32
N ALA A 415 -2.17 -9.71 -24.41
CA ALA A 415 -3.51 -9.16 -24.39
C ALA A 415 -4.37 -9.68 -25.54
N THR A 416 -5.68 -9.69 -25.33
CA THR A 416 -6.67 -10.01 -26.36
C THR A 416 -7.94 -9.18 -26.19
N GLU A 417 -8.69 -9.04 -27.27
CA GLU A 417 -9.99 -8.39 -27.35
C GLU A 417 -10.96 -9.40 -27.98
N ASN A 418 -11.81 -10.00 -27.15
CA ASN A 418 -12.74 -11.06 -27.60
C ASN A 418 -14.06 -10.50 -28.12
N ALA A 419 -14.41 -9.31 -27.66
CA ALA A 419 -15.58 -8.53 -28.02
C ALA A 419 -15.34 -7.07 -27.62
N PRO A 420 -16.12 -6.09 -28.14
CA PRO A 420 -15.94 -4.68 -27.81
C PRO A 420 -16.03 -4.33 -26.32
N ASP A 421 -16.66 -5.17 -25.50
CA ASP A 421 -16.83 -5.05 -24.04
C ASP A 421 -16.07 -6.13 -23.26
N SER A 422 -15.12 -6.82 -23.91
CA SER A 422 -14.33 -7.89 -23.33
C SER A 422 -12.87 -7.81 -23.77
N ILE A 423 -12.10 -7.02 -23.03
CA ILE A 423 -10.65 -6.88 -23.21
C ILE A 423 -9.96 -7.52 -22.00
N ALA A 424 -8.91 -8.31 -22.25
CA ALA A 424 -8.17 -8.98 -21.18
C ALA A 424 -6.66 -8.93 -21.43
N PHE A 425 -5.90 -8.81 -20.35
CA PHE A 425 -4.46 -8.83 -20.33
C PHE A 425 -4.00 -9.81 -19.26
N TYR A 426 -2.90 -10.51 -19.52
CA TYR A 426 -2.14 -11.13 -18.45
C TYR A 426 -0.66 -10.86 -18.63
N VAL A 427 0.07 -10.86 -17.53
CA VAL A 427 1.52 -10.73 -17.49
C VAL A 427 2.11 -11.74 -16.54
N CYS A 428 2.97 -12.61 -17.06
CA CYS A 428 3.77 -13.49 -16.21
C CYS A 428 5.09 -12.78 -15.90
N ASN A 429 5.37 -12.66 -14.60
CA ASN A 429 6.46 -11.87 -14.07
C ASN A 429 7.62 -12.75 -13.64
N HIS A 430 8.82 -12.33 -14.00
CA HIS A 430 10.07 -12.96 -13.59
C HIS A 430 11.01 -11.91 -13.00
N PRO A 431 11.99 -12.30 -12.16
CA PRO A 431 12.99 -11.38 -11.63
C PRO A 431 13.68 -10.58 -12.73
N GLY A 432 13.78 -9.26 -12.53
CA GLY A 432 14.59 -8.40 -13.38
C GLY A 432 16.07 -8.41 -13.01
N PRO A 433 16.87 -7.54 -13.65
CA PRO A 433 18.30 -7.43 -13.39
C PRO A 433 18.57 -6.65 -12.11
N ASP A 434 19.58 -7.03 -11.34
CA ASP A 434 20.07 -6.27 -10.19
C ASP A 434 20.85 -5.02 -10.66
N GLY A 435 21.64 -5.19 -11.72
CA GLY A 435 22.41 -4.13 -12.36
C GLY A 435 21.70 -3.47 -13.54
N SER A 436 22.50 -2.88 -14.42
CA SER A 436 22.04 -2.03 -15.53
C SER A 436 22.64 -2.40 -16.89
N THR A 437 23.46 -3.46 -16.95
CA THR A 437 24.19 -3.83 -18.16
C THR A 437 23.29 -4.53 -19.18
N GLN A 438 23.55 -4.36 -20.47
CA GLN A 438 22.77 -5.04 -21.51
C GLN A 438 22.90 -6.57 -21.42
N ALA A 439 24.09 -7.08 -21.10
CA ALA A 439 24.31 -8.52 -20.96
C ALA A 439 23.47 -9.14 -19.82
N GLU A 440 23.24 -8.38 -18.76
CA GLU A 440 22.35 -8.80 -17.67
C GLU A 440 20.88 -8.72 -18.07
N VAL A 441 20.47 -7.65 -18.75
CA VAL A 441 19.13 -7.50 -19.35
C VAL A 441 18.81 -8.68 -20.27
N ASP A 442 19.73 -9.04 -21.17
CA ASP A 442 19.56 -10.15 -22.09
C ASP A 442 19.40 -11.47 -21.32
N ARG A 443 20.26 -11.72 -20.33
CA ARG A 443 20.24 -12.94 -19.51
C ARG A 443 18.90 -13.15 -18.78
N VAL A 444 18.38 -12.10 -18.13
CA VAL A 444 17.12 -12.22 -17.36
C VAL A 444 15.90 -12.31 -18.28
N ILE A 445 15.91 -11.62 -19.43
CA ILE A 445 14.87 -11.79 -20.45
C ILE A 445 14.88 -13.22 -20.98
N GLU A 446 16.04 -13.77 -21.32
CA GLU A 446 16.18 -15.16 -21.79
C GLU A 446 15.69 -16.17 -20.76
N ALA A 447 15.98 -15.98 -19.46
CA ALA A 447 15.44 -16.79 -18.39
C ALA A 447 13.91 -16.72 -18.32
N GLY A 448 13.34 -15.52 -18.39
CA GLY A 448 11.88 -15.35 -18.46
C GLY A 448 11.26 -15.93 -19.74
N LEU A 449 12.00 -15.97 -20.86
CA LEU A 449 11.56 -16.64 -22.09
C LEU A 449 11.43 -18.15 -21.91
N ARG A 450 12.29 -18.75 -21.08
CA ARG A 450 12.23 -20.16 -20.66
C ARG A 450 11.27 -20.42 -19.49
N ASP A 451 10.52 -19.39 -19.07
CA ASP A 451 9.58 -19.42 -17.94
C ASP A 451 10.24 -19.72 -16.58
N GLU A 452 11.58 -19.55 -16.48
CA GLU A 452 12.34 -19.79 -15.25
C GLU A 452 12.03 -18.74 -14.19
N LYS A 453 12.01 -19.16 -12.92
CA LYS A 453 11.78 -18.33 -11.75
C LYS A 453 10.51 -17.48 -11.85
N ARG A 454 9.44 -18.00 -12.47
CA ARG A 454 8.15 -17.31 -12.53
C ARG A 454 7.69 -16.95 -11.11
N VAL A 455 7.45 -15.66 -10.86
CA VAL A 455 6.95 -15.15 -9.57
C VAL A 455 5.44 -15.36 -9.47
N ALA A 456 4.71 -14.87 -10.48
CA ALA A 456 3.26 -14.95 -10.59
C ALA A 456 2.82 -14.52 -11.99
N CYS A 457 1.63 -14.94 -12.41
CA CYS A 457 0.92 -14.33 -13.53
C CYS A 457 -0.20 -13.44 -12.99
N VAL A 458 -0.14 -12.14 -13.30
CA VAL A 458 -1.20 -11.18 -12.96
C VAL A 458 -2.11 -11.02 -14.17
N ALA A 459 -3.41 -11.11 -13.97
CA ALA A 459 -4.41 -10.94 -15.00
C ALA A 459 -5.30 -9.74 -14.70
N MET A 460 -5.70 -9.04 -15.75
CA MET A 460 -6.65 -7.96 -15.71
C MET A 460 -7.67 -8.13 -16.81
N GLU A 461 -8.94 -7.91 -16.48
CA GLU A 461 -10.03 -7.96 -17.44
C GLU A 461 -10.88 -6.70 -17.37
N TRP A 462 -11.37 -6.27 -18.52
CA TRP A 462 -12.38 -5.26 -18.69
C TRP A 462 -13.61 -5.92 -19.31
N THR A 463 -14.52 -6.32 -18.44
CA THR A 463 -15.70 -7.14 -18.74
C THR A 463 -16.88 -6.71 -17.88
N THR A 464 -18.09 -7.09 -18.28
CA THR A 464 -19.31 -6.83 -17.51
C THR A 464 -19.47 -7.81 -16.34
N THR A 465 -20.24 -7.40 -15.34
CA THR A 465 -20.75 -8.28 -14.28
C THR A 465 -22.22 -7.93 -14.08
N PRO A 466 -23.15 -8.92 -14.07
CA PRO A 466 -24.58 -8.63 -13.96
C PRO A 466 -24.92 -7.75 -12.75
N GLY A 467 -25.66 -6.66 -12.99
CA GLY A 467 -26.11 -5.74 -11.95
C GLY A 467 -25.06 -4.73 -11.45
N VAL A 468 -23.85 -4.72 -12.01
CA VAL A 468 -22.75 -3.84 -11.59
C VAL A 468 -22.49 -2.78 -12.65
N ASN A 469 -22.03 -1.59 -12.22
CA ASN A 469 -21.57 -0.50 -13.10
C ASN A 469 -22.53 -0.15 -14.26
N ALA A 470 -23.85 -0.16 -13.98
CA ALA A 470 -24.90 0.08 -14.98
C ALA A 470 -24.83 -0.85 -16.22
N GLY A 471 -24.30 -2.06 -16.06
CA GLY A 471 -24.12 -3.03 -17.15
C GLY A 471 -22.92 -2.73 -18.06
N LEU A 472 -22.11 -1.72 -17.74
CA LEU A 472 -20.90 -1.39 -18.48
C LEU A 472 -19.70 -2.21 -17.97
N PRO A 473 -18.78 -2.60 -18.85
CA PRO A 473 -17.57 -3.31 -18.45
C PRO A 473 -16.67 -2.45 -17.54
N PHE A 474 -15.89 -3.12 -16.70
CA PHE A 474 -14.96 -2.50 -15.78
C PHE A 474 -13.78 -3.41 -15.45
N THR A 475 -12.70 -2.78 -15.00
CA THR A 475 -11.44 -3.43 -14.64
C THR A 475 -11.55 -4.31 -13.40
N LYS A 476 -11.06 -5.56 -13.51
CA LYS A 476 -10.88 -6.50 -12.38
C LYS A 476 -9.45 -7.02 -12.37
N PHE A 477 -8.95 -7.38 -11.19
CA PHE A 477 -7.59 -7.90 -10.98
C PHE A 477 -7.64 -9.34 -10.51
N LEU A 478 -6.79 -10.18 -11.07
CA LEU A 478 -6.54 -11.54 -10.59
C LEU A 478 -5.03 -11.78 -10.54
N THR A 479 -4.59 -12.62 -9.61
CA THR A 479 -3.17 -12.97 -9.50
C THR A 479 -3.07 -14.45 -9.26
N PHE A 480 -2.26 -15.11 -10.07
CA PHE A 480 -2.08 -16.54 -10.04
C PHE A 480 -0.64 -16.88 -9.68
N ALA A 481 -0.49 -17.84 -8.79
CA ALA A 481 0.79 -18.44 -8.45
C ALA A 481 1.41 -19.14 -9.66
N PRO A 482 2.68 -19.54 -9.60
CA PRO A 482 3.33 -20.26 -10.68
C PRO A 482 2.63 -21.58 -11.05
N ASP A 483 1.96 -22.24 -10.11
CA ASP A 483 1.17 -23.46 -10.38
C ASP A 483 -0.22 -23.17 -10.99
N GLY A 484 -0.56 -21.88 -11.21
CA GLY A 484 -1.84 -21.44 -11.73
C GLY A 484 -2.95 -21.30 -10.69
N SER A 485 -2.67 -21.54 -9.40
CA SER A 485 -3.64 -21.31 -8.32
C SER A 485 -3.88 -19.81 -8.09
N LEU A 486 -5.13 -19.42 -7.79
CA LEU A 486 -5.47 -18.03 -7.47
C LEU A 486 -4.89 -17.65 -6.11
N LEU A 487 -4.15 -16.53 -6.07
CA LEU A 487 -3.54 -15.99 -4.86
C LEU A 487 -4.42 -14.90 -4.25
N PRO A 488 -4.52 -14.81 -2.90
CA PRO A 488 -5.20 -13.70 -2.21
C PRO A 488 -4.28 -12.51 -1.93
N SER A 489 -2.97 -12.70 -1.98
CA SER A 489 -1.95 -11.66 -1.80
C SER A 489 -0.79 -11.82 -2.77
N ILE A 490 -0.02 -10.76 -2.95
CA ILE A 490 1.28 -10.80 -3.63
C ILE A 490 2.24 -9.77 -3.04
N ASN A 491 3.52 -10.10 -3.02
CA ASN A 491 4.61 -9.19 -2.70
C ASN A 491 5.27 -8.67 -3.99
N LEU A 492 4.95 -7.44 -4.37
CA LEU A 492 5.42 -6.82 -5.62
C LEU A 492 6.63 -5.90 -5.44
N ASP A 493 6.88 -5.43 -4.22
CA ASP A 493 7.89 -4.41 -3.89
C ASP A 493 8.93 -4.91 -2.88
N GLY A 494 8.91 -6.21 -2.56
CA GLY A 494 9.73 -6.82 -1.53
C GLY A 494 9.25 -6.53 -0.11
N ARG A 495 8.29 -5.64 0.12
CA ARG A 495 7.92 -5.17 1.47
C ARG A 495 6.74 -5.95 2.03
N GLY A 496 6.85 -7.28 2.01
CA GLY A 496 5.83 -8.17 2.52
C GLY A 496 4.61 -8.31 1.59
N GLU A 497 3.86 -9.37 1.83
CA GLU A 497 2.64 -9.71 1.10
C GLU A 497 1.53 -8.68 1.31
N LYS A 498 0.91 -8.24 0.22
CA LYS A 498 -0.23 -7.30 0.23
C LYS A 498 -1.44 -7.97 -0.41
N PHE A 499 -2.59 -7.89 0.25
CA PHE A 499 -3.81 -8.54 -0.21
C PHE A 499 -4.49 -7.76 -1.34
N MET A 500 -5.20 -8.48 -2.19
CA MET A 500 -5.99 -7.91 -3.28
C MET A 500 -7.34 -7.36 -2.76
N PRO A 501 -7.94 -6.36 -3.44
CA PRO A 501 -7.40 -5.63 -4.60
C PRO A 501 -6.40 -4.51 -4.25
N GLY A 502 -6.17 -4.23 -2.97
CA GLY A 502 -5.30 -3.16 -2.45
C GLY A 502 -3.92 -3.07 -3.12
N ALA A 503 -3.27 -4.22 -3.32
CA ALA A 503 -1.96 -4.32 -3.97
C ALA A 503 -1.93 -3.73 -5.41
N CYS A 504 -3.06 -3.70 -6.11
CA CYS A 504 -3.14 -3.25 -7.51
C CYS A 504 -3.65 -1.81 -7.63
N VAL A 505 -4.67 -1.44 -6.85
CA VAL A 505 -5.33 -0.13 -6.91
C VAL A 505 -4.44 1.04 -6.47
N ALA A 506 -3.33 0.76 -5.77
CA ALA A 506 -2.32 1.78 -5.49
C ALA A 506 -1.81 2.43 -6.80
N CYS A 507 -1.56 1.63 -7.85
CA CYS A 507 -1.04 2.10 -9.13
C CYS A 507 -2.14 2.25 -10.19
N HIS A 508 -3.11 1.34 -10.23
CA HIS A 508 -4.14 1.28 -11.27
C HIS A 508 -5.34 2.19 -11.03
N GLY A 509 -5.24 3.12 -10.08
CA GLY A 509 -6.38 3.91 -9.66
C GLY A 509 -7.37 3.10 -8.85
N GLY A 510 -8.59 3.59 -8.72
CA GLY A 510 -9.56 2.99 -7.81
C GLY A 510 -10.47 4.07 -7.24
N THR A 511 -11.17 4.78 -8.11
CA THR A 511 -12.05 5.89 -7.67
C THR A 511 -13.21 5.42 -6.79
N GLN A 512 -13.48 4.11 -6.78
CA GLN A 512 -14.48 3.43 -5.95
C GLN A 512 -13.84 2.49 -4.91
N TYR A 513 -12.54 2.65 -4.60
CA TYR A 513 -11.84 1.90 -3.55
C TYR A 513 -11.19 2.87 -2.56
N ASN A 514 -11.34 2.60 -1.26
CA ASN A 514 -10.68 3.38 -0.21
C ASN A 514 -10.58 2.62 1.11
N GLY A 515 -9.37 2.36 1.55
CA GLY A 515 -9.08 1.64 2.77
C GLY A 515 -8.99 0.13 2.53
N ARG A 516 -10.15 -0.52 2.39
CA ARG A 516 -10.27 -1.98 2.35
C ARG A 516 -11.53 -2.38 1.58
N PHE A 517 -11.49 -3.50 0.86
CA PHE A 517 -12.68 -4.09 0.25
C PHE A 517 -13.62 -4.69 1.33
N PRO A 518 -14.95 -4.55 1.24
CA PRO A 518 -15.84 -4.97 2.33
C PRO A 518 -15.75 -6.48 2.67
N ASP A 519 -15.59 -6.79 3.96
CA ASP A 519 -15.39 -8.17 4.47
C ASP A 519 -16.69 -9.01 4.53
N LYS A 520 -17.85 -8.40 4.26
CA LYS A 520 -19.18 -9.00 4.43
C LYS A 520 -20.16 -8.58 3.32
N GLY A 521 -21.24 -9.35 3.17
CA GLY A 521 -22.31 -9.07 2.22
C GLY A 521 -21.96 -9.43 0.78
N ASN A 522 -22.58 -8.75 -0.19
CA ASN A 522 -22.28 -8.88 -1.63
C ASN A 522 -21.84 -7.50 -2.17
N PRO A 523 -20.66 -7.02 -1.77
CA PRO A 523 -20.16 -5.72 -2.22
C PRO A 523 -19.91 -5.71 -3.72
N SER A 524 -20.00 -4.53 -4.32
CA SER A 524 -19.73 -4.34 -5.74
C SER A 524 -18.24 -4.57 -6.05
N PRO A 525 -17.90 -5.37 -7.07
CA PRO A 525 -16.53 -5.51 -7.58
C PRO A 525 -16.03 -4.27 -8.34
N TYR A 526 -16.88 -3.27 -8.60
CA TYR A 526 -16.48 -2.09 -9.37
C TYR A 526 -15.59 -1.16 -8.54
N LEU A 527 -14.27 -1.24 -8.79
CA LEU A 527 -13.26 -0.45 -8.08
C LEU A 527 -13.02 0.93 -8.71
N GLY A 528 -13.49 1.17 -9.94
CA GLY A 528 -13.13 2.37 -10.70
C GLY A 528 -11.62 2.43 -11.03
N ALA A 529 -11.01 1.26 -11.23
CA ALA A 529 -9.62 1.08 -11.61
C ALA A 529 -9.45 1.02 -13.13
N ARG A 530 -8.23 1.24 -13.61
CA ARG A 530 -7.89 1.43 -15.03
C ARG A 530 -6.68 0.58 -15.43
N PHE A 531 -6.57 0.31 -16.73
CA PHE A 531 -5.36 -0.27 -17.30
C PHE A 531 -4.25 0.78 -17.37
N LEU A 532 -3.00 0.33 -17.24
CA LEU A 532 -1.85 1.22 -17.34
C LEU A 532 -1.32 1.25 -18.77
N PRO A 533 -0.97 2.43 -19.30
CA PRO A 533 -0.34 2.54 -20.59
C PRO A 533 1.10 2.02 -20.58
N PHE A 534 1.53 1.44 -21.69
CA PHE A 534 2.87 0.89 -21.93
C PHE A 534 3.82 1.98 -22.40
N ASP A 535 4.61 2.49 -21.47
CA ASP A 535 5.59 3.56 -21.70
C ASP A 535 6.98 2.98 -21.99
N THR A 536 7.35 2.88 -23.27
CA THR A 536 8.64 2.30 -23.67
C THR A 536 9.85 3.15 -23.25
N GLY A 537 9.63 4.39 -22.80
CA GLY A 537 10.67 5.20 -22.16
C GLY A 537 11.19 4.59 -20.85
N ASN A 538 10.36 3.78 -20.18
CA ASN A 538 10.67 3.17 -18.89
C ASN A 538 11.14 1.71 -19.00
N PHE A 539 11.13 1.17 -20.22
CA PHE A 539 11.41 -0.24 -20.47
C PHE A 539 12.87 -0.49 -20.86
N ARG A 540 13.30 -1.74 -20.71
CA ARG A 540 14.52 -2.30 -21.29
C ARG A 540 14.17 -3.51 -22.12
N PHE A 541 14.92 -3.70 -23.20
CA PHE A 541 14.65 -4.67 -24.25
C PHE A 541 15.89 -5.53 -24.49
N GLY A 542 15.67 -6.74 -25.01
CA GLY A 542 16.77 -7.63 -25.37
C GLY A 542 17.50 -7.17 -26.63
N SER A 543 18.76 -7.56 -26.76
CA SER A 543 19.60 -7.27 -27.93
C SER A 543 19.31 -8.18 -29.14
N SER A 544 18.65 -9.31 -28.93
CA SER A 544 18.23 -10.23 -30.00
C SER A 544 17.28 -9.53 -30.99
N PRO A 545 17.38 -9.76 -32.32
CA PRO A 545 16.57 -9.07 -33.32
C PRO A 545 15.06 -9.13 -33.12
N ARG A 546 14.55 -10.14 -32.40
CA ARG A 546 13.11 -10.30 -32.09
C ARG A 546 12.66 -9.64 -30.79
N LEU A 547 13.61 -9.25 -29.94
CA LEU A 547 13.36 -8.73 -28.60
C LEU A 547 13.69 -7.24 -28.48
N THR A 548 14.21 -6.62 -29.54
CA THR A 548 14.46 -5.18 -29.57
C THR A 548 13.15 -4.40 -29.44
N GLU A 549 13.23 -3.16 -28.96
CA GLU A 549 12.07 -2.27 -28.93
C GLU A 549 11.41 -2.12 -30.30
N GLN A 550 12.23 -1.96 -31.35
CA GLN A 550 11.72 -1.78 -32.71
C GLN A 550 10.88 -2.98 -33.16
N ALA A 551 11.36 -4.20 -32.88
CA ALA A 551 10.65 -5.44 -33.22
C ALA A 551 9.33 -5.60 -32.48
N GLN A 552 9.19 -4.97 -31.31
CA GLN A 552 8.01 -5.05 -30.46
C GLN A 552 7.09 -3.82 -30.53
N SER A 553 7.50 -2.77 -31.26
CA SER A 553 6.80 -1.47 -31.28
C SER A 553 5.36 -1.59 -31.75
N GLU A 554 5.09 -2.38 -32.78
CA GLU A 554 3.73 -2.65 -33.27
C GLU A 554 2.86 -3.37 -32.23
N ALA A 555 3.41 -4.39 -31.55
CA ALA A 555 2.66 -5.08 -30.50
C ALA A 555 2.37 -4.15 -29.32
N ILE A 556 3.33 -3.32 -28.90
CA ILE A 556 3.17 -2.35 -27.83
C ILE A 556 2.17 -1.24 -28.21
N PHE A 557 2.16 -0.82 -29.47
CA PHE A 557 1.13 0.07 -30.00
C PHE A 557 -0.27 -0.54 -29.85
N GLU A 558 -0.46 -1.80 -30.25
CA GLU A 558 -1.75 -2.48 -30.10
C GLU A 558 -2.14 -2.70 -28.63
N LEU A 559 -1.17 -2.98 -27.75
CA LEU A 559 -1.41 -3.00 -26.30
C LEU A 559 -1.93 -1.64 -25.81
N ASN A 560 -1.30 -0.53 -26.20
CA ASN A 560 -1.77 0.82 -25.87
C ASN A 560 -3.13 1.15 -26.51
N ARG A 561 -3.41 0.69 -27.73
CA ARG A 561 -4.73 0.84 -28.37
C ARG A 561 -5.82 0.15 -27.52
N LEU A 562 -5.55 -1.05 -27.03
CA LEU A 562 -6.46 -1.79 -26.15
C LEU A 562 -6.63 -1.10 -24.80
N VAL A 563 -5.56 -0.62 -24.16
CA VAL A 563 -5.65 0.20 -22.93
C VAL A 563 -6.55 1.40 -23.16
N ARG A 564 -6.33 2.15 -24.26
CA ARG A 564 -7.16 3.30 -24.65
C ARG A 564 -8.62 2.92 -24.85
N ALA A 565 -8.91 1.74 -25.39
CA ALA A 565 -10.28 1.25 -25.60
C ALA A 565 -11.01 0.94 -24.27
N THR A 566 -10.28 0.63 -23.19
CA THR A 566 -10.87 0.43 -21.85
C THR A 566 -11.29 1.71 -21.15
N GLU A 567 -10.96 2.88 -21.71
CA GLU A 567 -11.21 4.19 -21.11
C GLU A 567 -12.54 4.78 -21.63
N PRO A 568 -13.63 4.77 -20.83
CA PRO A 568 -14.92 5.26 -21.29
C PRO A 568 -14.90 6.79 -21.46
N SER A 569 -15.22 7.27 -22.67
CA SER A 569 -15.52 8.68 -22.90
C SER A 569 -16.93 8.99 -22.39
N THR A 570 -17.10 10.08 -21.64
CA THR A 570 -18.41 10.52 -21.14
C THR A 570 -18.65 11.99 -21.52
N SER A 571 -19.91 12.44 -21.48
CA SER A 571 -20.23 13.85 -21.71
C SER A 571 -19.56 14.80 -20.70
N LYS A 572 -19.28 14.32 -19.47
CA LYS A 572 -18.56 15.08 -18.43
C LYS A 572 -17.03 15.01 -18.54
N SER A 573 -16.50 13.97 -19.16
CA SER A 573 -15.06 13.77 -19.37
C SER A 573 -14.85 13.20 -20.77
N PRO A 574 -14.74 14.06 -21.79
CA PRO A 574 -14.67 13.63 -23.19
C PRO A 574 -13.38 12.85 -23.51
N SER A 575 -12.33 13.02 -22.69
CA SER A 575 -11.12 12.19 -22.69
C SER A 575 -10.61 11.99 -21.27
N THR A 576 -10.08 10.81 -20.96
CA THR A 576 -9.40 10.55 -19.69
C THR A 576 -7.93 10.96 -19.79
N ALA A 577 -7.22 11.05 -18.65
CA ALA A 577 -5.78 11.33 -18.64
C ALA A 577 -4.99 10.27 -19.43
N THR A 578 -5.34 8.99 -19.25
CA THR A 578 -4.75 7.87 -20.01
C THR A 578 -4.99 8.00 -21.51
N THR A 579 -6.20 8.34 -21.95
CA THR A 579 -6.50 8.57 -23.38
C THR A 579 -5.65 9.69 -23.96
N ARG A 580 -5.58 10.85 -23.28
CA ARG A 580 -4.77 11.99 -23.72
C ARG A 580 -3.29 11.67 -23.84
N LEU A 581 -2.77 10.90 -22.89
CA LEU A 581 -1.37 10.48 -22.89
C LEU A 581 -1.07 9.56 -24.09
N ILE A 582 -1.89 8.53 -24.30
CA ILE A 582 -1.72 7.60 -25.43
C ILE A 582 -1.85 8.34 -26.77
N ASP A 583 -2.86 9.19 -26.91
CA ASP A 583 -3.05 10.01 -28.12
C ASP A 583 -1.87 10.94 -28.36
N GLY A 584 -1.32 11.50 -27.28
CA GLY A 584 -0.13 12.35 -27.31
C GLY A 584 1.11 11.63 -27.84
N TRP A 585 1.36 10.40 -27.38
CA TRP A 585 2.51 9.59 -27.82
C TRP A 585 2.48 9.20 -29.29
N TYR A 586 1.29 9.08 -29.89
CA TYR A 586 1.12 8.64 -31.28
C TYR A 586 0.58 9.75 -32.20
N ALA A 587 0.59 11.01 -31.76
CA ALA A 587 0.02 12.15 -32.48
C ALA A 587 0.66 12.41 -33.85
N HIS A 588 1.93 12.02 -34.04
CA HIS A 588 2.67 12.21 -35.30
C HIS A 588 2.43 11.10 -36.32
N GLY A 589 1.54 10.15 -36.02
CA GLY A 589 1.32 8.96 -36.83
C GLY A 589 2.43 7.92 -36.66
N GLY A 590 2.13 6.67 -37.01
CA GLY A 590 3.03 5.53 -36.83
C GLY A 590 2.76 4.72 -35.56
N LYS A 591 3.59 3.70 -35.32
CA LYS A 591 3.44 2.73 -34.23
C LYS A 591 4.57 2.81 -33.19
N THR A 592 5.49 3.75 -33.35
CA THR A 592 6.58 3.99 -32.40
C THR A 592 6.15 5.07 -31.41
N LEU A 593 6.31 4.79 -30.11
CA LEU A 593 5.97 5.73 -29.05
C LEU A 593 6.92 6.94 -29.05
N ASP A 594 6.36 8.16 -29.05
CA ASP A 594 7.15 9.39 -28.87
C ASP A 594 7.61 9.55 -27.41
N LYS A 595 8.85 9.13 -27.14
CA LYS A 595 9.47 9.27 -25.81
C LYS A 595 9.77 10.72 -25.43
N SER A 596 9.75 11.65 -26.40
CA SER A 596 9.97 13.07 -26.17
C SER A 596 8.69 13.81 -25.78
N TYR A 597 7.53 13.13 -25.82
CA TYR A 597 6.24 13.73 -25.54
C TYR A 597 6.21 14.44 -24.18
N VAL A 598 5.77 15.70 -24.25
CA VAL A 598 5.43 16.56 -23.11
C VAL A 598 3.98 17.04 -23.29
N PRO A 599 3.10 16.91 -22.28
CA PRO A 599 1.74 17.40 -22.33
C PRO A 599 1.68 18.92 -22.53
N PRO A 600 0.63 19.45 -23.15
CA PRO A 600 0.51 20.90 -23.43
C PRO A 600 0.77 21.79 -22.21
N ASN A 601 0.24 21.45 -21.03
CA ASN A 601 0.39 22.26 -19.82
C ASN A 601 1.82 22.24 -19.23
N TRP A 602 2.68 21.36 -19.72
CA TRP A 602 4.10 21.27 -19.38
C TRP A 602 5.03 21.84 -20.45
N ARG A 603 4.48 22.18 -21.63
CA ARG A 603 5.20 22.90 -22.68
C ARG A 603 5.24 24.37 -22.29
N VAL A 604 6.28 24.76 -21.57
CA VAL A 604 6.51 26.15 -21.17
C VAL A 604 7.64 26.75 -21.99
N ASP A 605 7.57 28.06 -22.16
CA ASP A 605 8.68 28.84 -22.69
C ASP A 605 9.82 28.85 -21.66
N GLU A 606 11.00 28.35 -22.07
CA GLU A 606 12.21 28.24 -21.24
C GLU A 606 12.75 29.61 -20.78
N THR A 607 12.20 30.73 -21.29
CA THR A 607 12.52 32.10 -20.86
C THR A 607 11.64 32.62 -19.71
N GLN A 608 10.68 31.82 -19.22
CA GLN A 608 9.74 32.21 -18.16
C GLN A 608 10.07 31.59 -16.78
N ALA A 609 9.27 31.91 -15.76
CA ALA A 609 9.41 31.43 -14.37
C ALA A 609 9.31 29.89 -14.19
N HIS A 610 9.11 29.14 -15.27
CA HIS A 610 9.00 27.69 -15.29
C HIS A 610 10.10 27.02 -16.13
N ALA A 611 11.23 27.71 -16.37
CA ALA A 611 12.40 27.14 -17.01
C ALA A 611 12.71 25.73 -16.45
N GLY A 612 12.91 24.78 -17.36
CA GLY A 612 13.15 23.37 -17.05
C GLY A 612 11.92 22.51 -16.78
N ALA A 613 10.67 23.02 -16.85
CA ALA A 613 9.48 22.19 -16.59
C ALA A 613 9.35 21.04 -17.58
N GLY A 614 9.65 21.25 -18.87
CA GLY A 614 9.64 20.18 -19.87
C GLY A 614 10.69 19.10 -19.59
N LYS A 615 11.88 19.50 -19.12
CA LYS A 615 12.93 18.57 -18.67
C LYS A 615 12.48 17.80 -17.44
N PHE A 616 11.98 18.49 -16.41
CA PHE A 616 11.46 17.88 -15.19
C PHE A 616 10.33 16.88 -15.50
N TYR A 617 9.41 17.24 -16.41
CA TYR A 617 8.37 16.33 -16.84
C TYR A 617 8.95 15.07 -17.45
N ARG A 618 9.81 15.14 -18.48
CA ARG A 618 10.36 13.93 -19.12
C ARG A 618 11.20 13.09 -18.16
N GLU A 619 12.02 13.74 -17.34
CA GLU A 619 13.04 13.06 -16.56
C GLU A 619 12.55 12.61 -15.18
N VAL A 620 11.50 13.21 -14.61
CA VAL A 620 10.94 12.80 -13.31
C VAL A 620 9.54 12.23 -13.51
N ILE A 621 8.61 13.05 -13.99
CA ILE A 621 7.19 12.69 -14.04
C ILE A 621 6.97 11.53 -15.02
N GLY A 622 7.37 11.69 -16.28
CA GLY A 622 7.26 10.67 -17.32
C GLY A 622 8.00 9.38 -16.99
N SER A 623 9.13 9.48 -16.29
CA SER A 623 9.95 8.30 -15.98
C SER A 623 9.48 7.51 -14.76
N SER A 624 8.79 8.14 -13.80
CA SER A 624 8.59 7.57 -12.46
C SER A 624 7.16 7.70 -11.92
N CYS A 625 6.38 8.69 -12.38
CA CYS A 625 5.07 9.00 -11.78
C CYS A 625 3.91 8.81 -12.76
N ARG A 626 4.11 9.23 -14.02
CA ARG A 626 3.08 9.41 -15.04
C ARG A 626 2.15 8.22 -15.20
N THR A 627 2.70 7.03 -15.37
CA THR A 627 1.91 5.82 -15.65
C THR A 627 0.84 5.56 -14.58
N CYS A 628 1.18 5.68 -13.30
CA CYS A 628 0.18 5.50 -12.22
C CYS A 628 -0.74 6.72 -12.10
N HIS A 629 -0.18 7.92 -12.26
CA HIS A 629 -0.90 9.17 -12.05
C HIS A 629 -2.03 9.40 -13.08
N THR A 630 -1.85 8.98 -14.33
CA THR A 630 -2.93 9.03 -15.33
C THR A 630 -4.09 8.08 -15.01
N ALA A 631 -3.84 7.00 -14.26
CA ALA A 631 -4.87 6.05 -13.85
C ALA A 631 -5.62 6.47 -12.57
N LEU A 632 -5.03 7.31 -11.71
CA LEU A 632 -5.54 7.66 -10.38
C LEU A 632 -6.72 8.67 -10.37
N GLY A 633 -7.07 9.23 -11.54
CA GLY A 633 -8.18 10.17 -11.73
C GLY A 633 -7.75 11.65 -11.68
N ASP A 634 -8.70 12.57 -11.89
CA ASP A 634 -8.41 13.98 -12.18
C ASP A 634 -7.55 14.71 -11.13
N ASN A 635 -7.68 14.37 -9.84
CA ASN A 635 -6.87 14.96 -8.76
C ASN A 635 -5.40 14.53 -8.79
N PHE A 636 -5.08 13.53 -9.61
CA PHE A 636 -3.74 12.98 -9.79
C PHE A 636 -3.27 13.10 -11.24
N ASP A 637 -4.07 13.71 -12.12
CA ASP A 637 -3.71 13.97 -13.52
C ASP A 637 -2.71 15.11 -13.60
N TRP A 638 -1.45 14.78 -13.37
CA TRP A 638 -0.35 15.73 -13.39
C TRP A 638 -0.10 16.29 -14.79
N ASP A 639 -0.50 15.59 -15.86
CA ASP A 639 -0.40 16.08 -17.23
C ASP A 639 -1.31 17.30 -17.43
N PHE A 640 -2.49 17.31 -16.79
CA PHE A 640 -3.42 18.43 -16.78
C PHE A 640 -3.11 19.49 -15.71
N ILE A 641 -2.75 19.09 -14.48
CA ILE A 641 -2.47 20.03 -13.37
C ILE A 641 -1.30 20.97 -13.70
N GLY A 642 -0.30 20.47 -14.44
CA GLY A 642 0.85 21.26 -14.87
C GLY A 642 1.80 21.65 -13.71
N PRO A 643 2.88 22.38 -14.01
CA PRO A 643 3.91 22.73 -13.04
C PRO A 643 3.42 23.67 -11.92
N LEU A 644 2.44 24.53 -12.20
CA LEU A 644 1.92 25.52 -11.24
C LEU A 644 1.10 24.90 -10.11
N GLY A 645 0.30 23.87 -10.41
CA GLY A 645 -0.57 23.22 -9.43
C GLY A 645 0.08 22.03 -8.72
N LEU A 646 1.16 21.47 -9.28
CA LEU A 646 1.76 20.23 -8.81
C LEU A 646 2.28 20.34 -7.38
N ARG A 647 3.07 21.38 -7.08
CA ARG A 647 3.82 21.47 -5.82
C ARG A 647 2.91 21.37 -4.60
N THR A 648 1.85 22.16 -4.54
CA THR A 648 0.91 22.20 -3.42
C THR A 648 0.26 20.83 -3.17
N GLN A 649 0.02 20.05 -4.23
CA GLN A 649 -0.59 18.74 -4.13
C GLN A 649 0.42 17.63 -3.79
N ALA A 650 1.63 17.70 -4.35
CA ALA A 650 2.62 16.64 -4.25
C ALA A 650 3.57 16.78 -3.05
N GLU A 651 3.89 18.00 -2.62
CA GLU A 651 4.91 18.28 -1.59
C GLU A 651 4.66 17.51 -0.28
N PRO A 652 3.44 17.45 0.29
CA PRO A 652 3.20 16.68 1.51
C PRO A 652 3.49 15.18 1.36
N TYR A 653 3.24 14.63 0.16
CA TYR A 653 3.36 13.20 -0.11
C TYR A 653 4.74 12.76 -0.59
N VAL A 654 5.44 13.61 -1.33
CA VAL A 654 6.79 13.33 -1.81
C VAL A 654 7.85 13.79 -0.81
N CYS A 655 7.70 15.01 -0.30
CA CYS A 655 8.69 15.62 0.59
C CYS A 655 8.39 15.40 2.06
N GLY A 656 7.11 15.36 2.45
CA GLY A 656 6.74 15.24 3.86
C GLY A 656 7.27 16.40 4.72
N GLY A 657 7.63 16.08 5.97
CA GLY A 657 8.00 17.06 6.98
C GLY A 657 6.81 17.87 7.51
N THR A 658 5.59 17.38 7.32
CA THR A 658 4.36 18.02 7.81
C THR A 658 3.92 17.43 9.16
N PRO A 659 3.03 18.12 9.91
CA PRO A 659 2.37 17.51 11.07
C PRO A 659 1.51 16.28 10.75
N ASP A 660 1.10 16.07 9.48
CA ASP A 660 0.35 14.89 9.03
C ASP A 660 1.33 13.76 8.66
N VAL A 661 1.74 12.99 9.66
CA VAL A 661 2.69 11.87 9.45
C VAL A 661 2.14 10.75 8.59
N ALA A 662 0.83 10.70 8.39
CA ALA A 662 0.20 9.73 7.51
C ALA A 662 0.21 10.15 6.03
N ARG A 663 0.68 11.36 5.71
CA ARG A 663 0.97 11.82 4.34
C ARG A 663 2.47 11.93 4.06
N ASN A 664 3.30 12.11 5.08
CA ASN A 664 4.72 12.35 4.90
C ASN A 664 5.42 11.22 4.14
N ALA A 665 6.03 11.57 3.00
CA ALA A 665 6.83 10.70 2.14
C ALA A 665 6.09 9.46 1.59
N THR A 666 4.76 9.36 1.72
CA THR A 666 3.99 8.16 1.34
C THR A 666 3.91 7.91 -0.18
N MET A 667 4.53 8.76 -1.00
CA MET A 667 4.67 8.60 -2.44
C MET A 667 6.14 8.81 -2.84
N PRO A 668 6.69 7.94 -3.69
CA PRO A 668 5.98 7.12 -4.68
C PRO A 668 5.47 5.76 -4.16
N ASN A 669 4.43 5.24 -4.82
CA ASN A 669 3.70 4.02 -4.45
C ASN A 669 4.55 2.74 -4.43
N ALA A 670 5.71 2.70 -5.07
CA ALA A 670 6.55 1.51 -5.17
C ALA A 670 7.98 1.80 -4.71
N LEU A 671 8.54 0.86 -3.93
CA LEU A 671 9.90 0.94 -3.37
C LEU A 671 10.95 1.19 -4.46
N VAL A 672 10.91 0.41 -5.53
CA VAL A 672 11.85 0.48 -6.66
C VAL A 672 11.80 1.87 -7.31
N THR A 673 10.60 2.40 -7.55
CA THR A 673 10.43 3.76 -8.08
C THR A 673 11.07 4.79 -7.13
N MET A 674 10.82 4.69 -5.82
CA MET A 674 11.39 5.62 -4.84
C MET A 674 12.91 5.60 -4.84
N ASN A 675 13.51 4.42 -4.70
CA ASN A 675 14.97 4.26 -4.64
C ASN A 675 15.64 4.82 -5.91
N ARG A 676 15.00 4.66 -7.08
CA ARG A 676 15.54 5.16 -8.35
C ARG A 676 15.41 6.65 -8.54
N VAL A 677 14.29 7.24 -8.12
CA VAL A 677 14.16 8.70 -8.10
C VAL A 677 15.26 9.26 -7.18
N ALA A 678 15.41 8.71 -5.97
CA ALA A 678 16.43 9.13 -5.02
C ALA A 678 17.86 8.98 -5.58
N GLU A 679 18.19 7.83 -6.18
CA GLU A 679 19.48 7.60 -6.82
C GLU A 679 19.77 8.63 -7.91
N ARG A 680 18.85 8.81 -8.85
CA ARG A 680 19.02 9.75 -9.97
C ARG A 680 19.17 11.19 -9.48
N THR A 681 18.34 11.61 -8.53
CA THR A 681 18.39 12.94 -7.92
C THR A 681 19.72 13.17 -7.19
N ARG A 682 20.26 12.16 -6.50
CA ARG A 682 21.57 12.25 -5.85
C ARG A 682 22.73 12.38 -6.85
N THR A 683 22.63 11.73 -8.02
CA THR A 683 23.70 11.73 -9.03
C THR A 683 23.63 12.86 -10.05
N ASP A 684 22.49 13.56 -10.17
CA ASP A 684 22.29 14.66 -11.12
C ASP A 684 21.90 15.96 -10.37
N PRO A 685 22.86 16.90 -10.18
CA PRO A 685 22.60 18.18 -9.51
C PRO A 685 21.54 19.05 -10.22
N THR A 686 21.41 18.91 -11.55
CA THR A 686 20.41 19.64 -12.32
C THR A 686 19.03 19.09 -12.02
N LEU A 687 18.89 17.76 -11.98
CA LEU A 687 17.64 17.11 -11.59
C LEU A 687 17.26 17.45 -10.15
N ALA A 688 18.22 17.49 -9.22
CA ALA A 688 17.99 17.91 -7.83
C ALA A 688 17.46 19.34 -7.73
N ALA A 689 18.00 20.27 -8.53
CA ALA A 689 17.47 21.63 -8.60
C ALA A 689 16.02 21.68 -9.11
N LEU A 690 15.69 20.89 -10.13
CA LEU A 690 14.32 20.78 -10.66
C LEU A 690 13.35 20.17 -9.64
N MET A 691 13.77 19.12 -8.93
CA MET A 691 12.99 18.50 -7.84
C MET A 691 12.65 19.53 -6.76
N ARG A 692 13.63 20.31 -6.28
CA ARG A 692 13.39 21.38 -5.29
C ARG A 692 12.44 22.45 -5.82
N ASN A 693 12.54 22.81 -7.11
CA ASN A 693 11.69 23.82 -7.71
C ASN A 693 10.21 23.36 -7.81
N PHE A 694 9.98 22.16 -8.36
CA PHE A 694 8.63 21.69 -8.73
C PHE A 694 7.95 20.83 -7.67
N LEU A 695 8.70 20.17 -6.77
CA LEU A 695 8.15 19.35 -5.69
C LEU A 695 8.42 19.90 -4.29
N GLY A 696 9.33 20.88 -4.17
CA GLY A 696 9.68 21.52 -2.89
C GLY A 696 10.84 20.86 -2.13
N CYS A 697 11.35 19.73 -2.61
CA CYS A 697 12.51 19.03 -2.08
C CYS A 697 13.19 18.16 -3.14
N ASP A 698 14.42 17.75 -2.89
CA ASP A 698 15.17 16.71 -3.62
C ASP A 698 15.31 15.40 -2.84
N SER A 699 14.88 15.39 -1.58
CA SER A 699 14.79 14.22 -0.71
C SER A 699 13.66 14.42 0.31
N PRO A 700 12.98 13.35 0.74
CA PRO A 700 12.00 13.44 1.82
C PRO A 700 12.65 14.01 3.08
N ARG A 701 11.94 14.94 3.68
CA ARG A 701 12.30 15.51 4.98
C ARG A 701 12.03 14.45 6.04
N PRO A 702 12.91 14.34 7.06
CA PRO A 702 12.65 13.45 8.18
C PRO A 702 11.36 13.86 8.88
N ASP A 703 10.84 12.94 9.70
CA ASP A 703 9.77 13.30 10.61
C ASP A 703 10.20 14.50 11.48
N PRO A 704 9.35 15.54 11.61
CA PRO A 704 9.73 16.77 12.30
C PRO A 704 9.99 16.57 13.79
N ALA A 705 9.42 15.53 14.43
CA ALA A 705 9.54 15.26 15.85
C ALA A 705 10.54 14.13 16.16
N TYR A 706 10.49 13.04 15.38
CA TYR A 706 11.29 11.83 15.62
C TYR A 706 11.98 11.36 14.34
N PRO A 707 13.16 11.91 14.00
CA PRO A 707 13.83 11.65 12.72
C PRO A 707 14.39 10.23 12.58
N LYS A 708 14.58 9.52 13.70
CA LYS A 708 14.93 8.09 13.73
C LYS A 708 13.62 7.30 13.82
N ARG A 709 13.13 6.77 12.71
CA ARG A 709 11.99 5.85 12.66
C ARG A 709 12.34 4.56 11.97
#